data_AF-A0A2S0USI7-F1
#
_entry.id   AF-A0A2S0USI7-F1
#
_cell.length_a   1.000
_cell.length_b   1.000
_cell.length_c   1.000
_cell.angle_alpha   90.00
_cell.angle_beta   90.00
_cell.angle_gamma   90.00
#
_symmetry.space_group_name_H-M   'P 1'
#
loop_
_entity.id
_entity.type
_entity.pdbx_description
1 polymer ?
#
loop_
_entity_poly.entity_id
_entity_poly.type
_entity_poly.pdbx_seq_one_letter_code
_entity_poly.pdbx_strand_id
1 'polypeptide(L)'
;MENDSNAGLNRPETERRDLERPATERHKEYFSVRLTLSGAAQEFEDSRQAGEAFFRADPAERPSVAHIDGNTARTMARTEIHGANETGETRYFKSLPDSHAPDAEFRAGFLNAMEASLTERLGKVEWGKDGPAVTERMDTGLRDDLEAFARRAPEKAAAIWADHSDAVPPGPTLRAAVQAREEVADREVAASQDTLAERPPIIAAGDWVTTDANVELRPVAVATDRGIHTGYEANLPGGASELTVSERTFPNSREALRYAHDFYEGGEEGLDLAVKRAAEVDRALVEEPDRGPEGLVLEHRPQPEFARPETAIYAGEDAQLVLTLGRDNENTRYLAERLVADPEFRKVVAEHIPDAEATLGTGRFVDGEGSSGFLPDELLAVTSYGRDGGAEVLAKFPDEGPLSEALAKHLTQSPVVAAYVEEERQRSDFASDPARAISAWVAQSTAQIDRLPSDRQDDLRAEMQGIAKEATAAFGLDRAVAEPEAPARSTIYSTAISTNAVTVRGSETELQTESASSLRDELRLRASLVGIDARKLEKRLETGATNAREEEAWVKSDIAEVAKFRGYDLNSTQGRGAAAERLDRFYERAAELIQSARSIEVSRGPDLMVEALGKMAKVHAHQGSVSFRNEDQARDFVEEMKERYGANVLKDIAAGRTEALAKDVPDPAVRAAMAVAVVSAAKEHPSLGLSAHEAEAAERRMVAQAASRPPEHARAYAHDRNQDREF
;
A
#
# COMPACT_ATOMS: atom_id res chain seq x y z
N MET A 1 8.03 -73.82 -65.67
CA MET A 1 6.99 -74.84 -65.93
C MET A 1 5.93 -74.58 -64.89
N GLU A 2 4.97 -73.69 -65.18
CA GLU A 2 3.78 -73.98 -66.02
C GLU A 2 2.88 -75.02 -65.34
N ASN A 3 1.55 -74.93 -65.31
CA ASN A 3 0.54 -74.00 -65.86
C ASN A 3 -0.75 -74.34 -65.06
N ASP A 4 -1.61 -73.40 -64.71
CA ASP A 4 -2.63 -72.79 -65.58
C ASP A 4 -3.53 -73.78 -66.32
N SER A 5 -4.84 -73.65 -66.10
CA SER A 5 -5.90 -73.52 -67.14
C SER A 5 -7.28 -73.45 -66.44
N ASN A 6 -8.05 -72.35 -66.39
CA ASN A 6 -8.53 -71.36 -67.37
C ASN A 6 -9.99 -71.61 -67.82
N ALA A 7 -10.66 -70.49 -68.16
CA ALA A 7 -11.99 -70.26 -68.77
C ALA A 7 -13.18 -70.03 -67.81
N GLY A 8 -13.96 -68.94 -67.86
CA GLY A 8 -13.97 -67.76 -68.73
C GLY A 8 -15.28 -66.93 -68.59
N LEU A 9 -15.16 -65.59 -68.68
CA LEU A 9 -16.10 -64.50 -69.10
C LEU A 9 -17.58 -64.51 -68.60
N ASN A 10 -18.24 -63.42 -68.13
CA ASN A 10 -18.29 -62.03 -68.60
C ASN A 10 -19.00 -61.08 -67.58
N ARG A 11 -18.71 -59.77 -67.64
CA ARG A 11 -19.15 -58.63 -66.77
C ARG A 11 -20.60 -58.13 -67.07
N PRO A 12 -21.22 -57.23 -66.27
CA PRO A 12 -20.85 -55.80 -66.20
C PRO A 12 -20.78 -55.25 -64.76
N GLU A 13 -19.77 -54.48 -64.33
CA GLU A 13 -19.35 -53.12 -64.72
C GLU A 13 -20.13 -52.00 -64.01
N THR A 14 -19.60 -51.60 -62.84
CA THR A 14 -19.61 -50.21 -62.37
C THR A 14 -18.20 -49.85 -61.96
N GLU A 15 -17.43 -49.31 -62.90
CA GLU A 15 -16.31 -48.39 -62.67
C GLU A 15 -16.89 -46.99 -62.43
N ARG A 16 -16.31 -46.04 -61.70
CA ARG A 16 -15.10 -45.87 -60.88
C ARG A 16 -15.28 -44.48 -60.26
N ARG A 17 -14.67 -44.22 -59.10
CA ARG A 17 -13.80 -43.04 -58.94
C ARG A 17 -12.95 -43.24 -57.70
N ASP A 18 -11.74 -43.71 -57.96
CA ASP A 18 -10.61 -43.57 -57.08
C ASP A 18 -10.42 -42.09 -56.75
N LEU A 19 -10.63 -41.73 -55.49
CA LEU A 19 -9.79 -40.72 -54.87
C LEU A 19 -8.74 -41.51 -54.10
N GLU A 20 -7.51 -41.45 -54.60
CA GLU A 20 -6.31 -41.83 -53.86
C GLU A 20 -6.43 -41.34 -52.42
N ARG A 21 -6.62 -42.26 -51.45
CA ARG A 21 -6.25 -41.98 -50.07
C ARG A 21 -4.82 -42.47 -49.91
N PRO A 22 -3.89 -41.57 -49.55
CA PRO A 22 -2.48 -41.92 -49.38
C PRO A 22 -2.34 -42.96 -48.27
N ALA A 23 -1.30 -43.78 -48.38
CA ALA A 23 -0.89 -44.77 -47.40
C ALA A 23 -0.41 -44.09 -46.10
N THR A 24 -1.34 -43.48 -45.35
CA THR A 24 -1.09 -42.76 -44.10
C THR A 24 -2.38 -42.57 -43.27
N GLU A 25 -3.20 -43.61 -43.11
CA GLU A 25 -4.23 -43.63 -42.06
C GLU A 25 -3.87 -44.76 -41.09
N ARG A 26 -3.17 -44.44 -39.99
CA ARG A 26 -3.22 -45.30 -38.80
C ARG A 26 -4.71 -45.41 -38.45
N HIS A 27 -5.28 -46.61 -38.46
CA HIS A 27 -6.67 -46.82 -38.06
C HIS A 27 -6.86 -46.20 -36.67
N LYS A 28 -7.73 -45.19 -36.59
CA LYS A 28 -8.00 -44.42 -35.38
C LYS A 28 -8.55 -45.38 -34.32
N GLU A 29 -8.10 -45.29 -33.07
CA GLU A 29 -8.68 -46.03 -31.94
C GLU A 29 -10.13 -45.56 -31.73
N TYR A 30 -11.09 -46.49 -31.61
CA TYR A 30 -12.49 -46.17 -31.32
C TYR A 30 -13.21 -47.30 -30.59
N PHE A 31 -14.36 -46.94 -30.03
CA PHE A 31 -15.24 -47.80 -29.26
C PHE A 31 -16.57 -47.94 -29.99
N SER A 32 -16.95 -49.15 -30.35
CA SER A 32 -18.21 -49.43 -31.05
C SER A 32 -19.22 -50.04 -30.08
N VAL A 33 -20.32 -49.33 -29.82
CA VAL A 33 -21.48 -49.86 -29.08
C VAL A 33 -22.46 -50.43 -30.10
N ARG A 34 -22.60 -51.75 -30.10
CA ARG A 34 -23.45 -52.49 -31.06
C ARG A 34 -24.64 -53.12 -30.37
N LEU A 35 -25.83 -52.84 -30.88
CA LEU A 35 -27.08 -53.50 -30.53
C LEU A 35 -27.13 -54.86 -31.26
N THR A 36 -27.16 -55.95 -30.52
CA THR A 36 -26.99 -57.29 -31.09
C THR A 36 -28.22 -57.76 -31.84
N LEU A 37 -29.43 -57.35 -31.43
CA LEU A 37 -30.69 -57.78 -32.07
C LEU A 37 -31.02 -56.96 -33.32
N SER A 38 -31.00 -55.63 -33.21
CA SER A 38 -31.27 -54.72 -34.35
C SER A 38 -30.08 -54.57 -35.31
N GLY A 39 -28.86 -54.89 -34.87
CA GLY A 39 -27.63 -54.76 -35.65
C GLY A 39 -27.11 -53.33 -35.76
N ALA A 40 -27.78 -52.34 -35.16
CA ALA A 40 -27.33 -50.95 -35.12
C ALA A 40 -26.02 -50.82 -34.34
N ALA A 41 -25.12 -49.95 -34.81
CA ALA A 41 -23.84 -49.67 -34.15
C ALA A 41 -23.56 -48.17 -34.13
N GLN A 42 -22.99 -47.70 -33.02
CA GLN A 42 -22.53 -46.33 -32.85
C GLN A 42 -21.06 -46.34 -32.42
N GLU A 43 -20.25 -45.51 -33.07
CA GLU A 43 -18.82 -45.40 -32.81
C GLU A 43 -18.52 -44.14 -31.99
N PHE A 44 -17.59 -44.28 -31.04
CA PHE A 44 -17.16 -43.25 -30.12
C PHE A 44 -15.64 -43.20 -30.09
N GLU A 45 -15.06 -42.01 -30.12
CA GLU A 45 -13.61 -41.83 -29.93
C GLU A 45 -13.23 -41.80 -28.44
N ASP A 46 -14.19 -41.49 -27.58
CA ASP A 46 -14.01 -41.38 -26.13
C ASP A 46 -14.61 -42.61 -25.42
N SER A 47 -13.75 -43.34 -24.69
CA SER A 47 -14.14 -44.50 -23.89
C SER A 47 -15.19 -44.20 -22.82
N ARG A 48 -15.17 -43.00 -22.21
CA ARG A 48 -16.13 -42.56 -21.20
C ARG A 48 -17.51 -42.35 -21.82
N GLN A 49 -17.57 -41.71 -22.98
CA GLN A 49 -18.83 -41.53 -23.73
C GLN A 49 -19.41 -42.88 -24.21
N ALA A 50 -18.55 -43.81 -24.62
CA ALA A 50 -18.96 -45.17 -24.96
C ALA A 50 -19.57 -45.90 -23.73
N GLY A 51 -19.01 -45.69 -22.54
CA GLY A 51 -19.54 -46.22 -21.27
C GLY A 51 -20.93 -45.68 -20.93
N GLU A 52 -21.13 -44.38 -21.10
CA GLU A 52 -22.42 -43.70 -20.93
C GLU A 52 -23.47 -44.19 -21.94
N ALA A 53 -23.10 -44.27 -23.23
CA ALA A 53 -23.97 -44.77 -24.29
C ALA A 53 -24.33 -46.24 -24.06
N PHE A 54 -23.37 -47.05 -23.60
CA PHE A 54 -23.60 -48.45 -23.26
C PHE A 54 -24.57 -48.60 -22.09
N PHE A 55 -24.52 -47.74 -21.06
CA PHE A 55 -25.51 -47.72 -19.99
C PHE A 55 -26.91 -47.41 -20.53
N ARG A 56 -27.06 -46.37 -21.36
CA ARG A 56 -28.35 -45.91 -21.90
C ARG A 56 -28.99 -46.84 -22.92
N ALA A 57 -28.21 -47.65 -23.62
CA ALA A 57 -28.72 -48.58 -24.62
C ALA A 57 -29.73 -49.57 -24.01
N ASP A 58 -30.82 -49.86 -24.72
CA ASP A 58 -31.83 -50.80 -24.24
C ASP A 58 -31.20 -52.18 -23.94
N PRO A 59 -31.27 -52.69 -22.71
CA PRO A 59 -30.71 -54.00 -22.37
C PRO A 59 -31.35 -55.16 -23.17
N ALA A 60 -32.61 -55.03 -23.62
CA ALA A 60 -33.28 -56.05 -24.43
C ALA A 60 -32.63 -56.23 -25.81
N GLU A 61 -32.04 -55.17 -26.37
CA GLU A 61 -31.25 -55.20 -27.61
C GLU A 61 -29.88 -55.90 -27.45
N ARG A 62 -29.54 -56.30 -26.22
CA ARG A 62 -28.29 -56.96 -25.83
C ARG A 62 -27.07 -56.20 -26.35
N PRO A 63 -26.87 -54.93 -25.95
CA PRO A 63 -25.74 -54.15 -26.41
C PRO A 63 -24.42 -54.82 -26.03
N SER A 64 -23.41 -54.65 -26.87
CA SER A 64 -22.02 -55.03 -26.63
C SER A 64 -21.09 -53.92 -27.08
N VAL A 65 -19.93 -53.80 -26.43
CA VAL A 65 -18.93 -52.78 -26.73
C VAL A 65 -17.65 -53.46 -27.21
N ALA A 66 -17.19 -53.06 -28.39
CA ALA A 66 -15.90 -53.46 -28.91
C ALA A 66 -14.92 -52.27 -28.84
N HIS A 67 -13.72 -52.53 -28.33
CA HIS A 67 -12.58 -51.63 -28.47
C HIS A 67 -11.81 -52.02 -29.73
N ILE A 68 -11.62 -51.08 -30.64
CA ILE A 68 -10.94 -51.29 -31.91
C ILE A 68 -9.74 -50.34 -31.96
N ASP A 69 -8.56 -50.92 -31.97
CA ASP A 69 -7.28 -50.21 -32.05
C ASP A 69 -6.44 -50.84 -33.17
N GLY A 70 -6.23 -50.11 -34.25
CA GLY A 70 -5.49 -50.64 -35.38
C GLY A 70 -6.21 -51.82 -36.05
N ASN A 71 -5.49 -52.95 -36.12
CA ASN A 71 -6.00 -54.24 -36.58
C ASN A 71 -6.50 -55.14 -35.42
N THR A 72 -6.53 -54.63 -34.19
CA THR A 72 -6.92 -55.39 -33.01
C THR A 72 -8.33 -54.99 -32.58
N ALA A 73 -9.19 -55.96 -32.35
CA ALA A 73 -10.51 -55.75 -31.79
C ALA A 73 -10.71 -56.64 -30.56
N ARG A 74 -11.20 -56.08 -29.46
CA ARG A 74 -11.61 -56.84 -28.27
C ARG A 74 -13.01 -56.46 -27.84
N THR A 75 -13.76 -57.42 -27.31
CA THR A 75 -15.01 -57.12 -26.61
C THR A 75 -14.68 -56.58 -25.22
N MET A 76 -15.05 -55.33 -24.96
CA MET A 76 -14.90 -54.69 -23.65
C MET A 76 -16.06 -55.05 -22.71
N ALA A 77 -17.29 -54.91 -23.20
CA ALA A 77 -18.48 -55.04 -22.38
C ALA A 77 -19.57 -55.76 -23.16
N ARG A 78 -20.45 -56.48 -22.47
CA ARG A 78 -21.59 -57.17 -23.07
C ARG A 78 -22.75 -57.24 -22.10
N THR A 79 -23.94 -57.38 -22.65
CA THR A 79 -25.16 -57.62 -21.89
C THR A 79 -25.44 -59.11 -21.78
N GLU A 80 -25.46 -59.62 -20.56
CA GLU A 80 -25.71 -61.00 -20.18
C GLU A 80 -27.12 -61.14 -19.59
N ILE A 81 -27.67 -62.35 -19.62
CA ILE A 81 -28.97 -62.66 -19.02
C ILE A 81 -28.74 -63.39 -17.71
N HIS A 82 -29.21 -62.82 -16.61
CA HIS A 82 -29.05 -63.32 -15.24
C HIS A 82 -30.40 -63.76 -14.68
N GLY A 83 -31.08 -64.65 -15.41
CA GLY A 83 -32.38 -65.20 -15.02
C GLY A 83 -33.57 -64.26 -15.23
N ALA A 84 -34.63 -64.46 -14.45
CA ALA A 84 -35.83 -63.60 -14.44
C ALA A 84 -36.04 -62.98 -13.05
N ASN A 85 -36.68 -61.82 -12.98
CA ASN A 85 -37.08 -61.18 -11.73
C ASN A 85 -38.35 -61.84 -11.14
N GLU A 86 -38.78 -61.38 -9.97
CA GLU A 86 -39.95 -61.93 -9.25
C GLU A 86 -41.27 -61.80 -10.03
N THR A 87 -41.32 -60.87 -10.99
CA THR A 87 -42.47 -60.65 -11.90
C THR A 87 -42.36 -61.44 -13.21
N GLY A 88 -41.30 -62.22 -13.40
CA GLY A 88 -41.07 -63.07 -14.58
C GLY A 88 -40.38 -62.38 -15.76
N GLU A 89 -39.96 -61.13 -15.62
CA GLU A 89 -39.23 -60.37 -16.64
C GLU A 89 -37.76 -60.75 -16.67
N THR A 90 -37.13 -60.68 -17.84
CA THR A 90 -35.73 -61.06 -18.02
C THR A 90 -34.81 -60.07 -17.31
N ARG A 91 -33.92 -60.57 -16.45
CA ARG A 91 -32.88 -59.76 -15.81
C ARG A 91 -31.66 -59.66 -16.70
N TYR A 92 -31.31 -58.44 -17.09
CA TYR A 92 -30.15 -58.14 -17.90
C TYR A 92 -29.02 -57.58 -17.04
N PHE A 93 -27.81 -58.07 -17.27
CA PHE A 93 -26.61 -57.61 -16.58
C PHE A 93 -25.59 -57.11 -17.58
N LYS A 94 -25.20 -55.83 -17.45
CA LYS A 94 -24.16 -55.23 -18.28
C LYS A 94 -22.80 -55.41 -17.61
N SER A 95 -21.91 -56.19 -18.24
CA SER A 95 -20.55 -56.40 -17.74
C SER A 95 -19.72 -55.12 -17.85
N LEU A 96 -18.82 -54.89 -16.91
CA LEU A 96 -17.87 -53.78 -16.94
C LEU A 96 -16.44 -54.32 -17.07
N PRO A 97 -15.61 -53.77 -17.96
CA PRO A 97 -14.24 -54.21 -18.13
C PRO A 97 -13.33 -53.64 -17.03
N ASP A 98 -12.27 -54.35 -16.65
CA ASP A 98 -11.34 -53.95 -15.57
C ASP A 98 -9.85 -54.12 -15.90
N SER A 99 -9.52 -54.61 -17.09
CA SER A 99 -8.22 -55.22 -17.35
C SER A 99 -7.25 -54.35 -18.17
N HIS A 100 -7.72 -53.29 -18.82
CA HIS A 100 -6.92 -52.45 -19.73
C HIS A 100 -7.11 -50.95 -19.46
N ALA A 101 -6.15 -50.14 -19.93
CA ALA A 101 -6.12 -48.69 -19.69
C ALA A 101 -7.44 -47.94 -20.00
N PRO A 102 -8.12 -48.12 -21.15
CA PRO A 102 -9.38 -47.39 -21.43
C PRO A 102 -10.58 -47.92 -20.62
N ASP A 103 -10.43 -49.02 -19.89
CA ASP A 103 -11.52 -49.63 -19.13
C ASP A 103 -11.92 -48.76 -17.93
N ALA A 104 -10.97 -48.08 -17.29
CA ALA A 104 -11.24 -47.22 -16.12
C ALA A 104 -12.17 -46.06 -16.48
N GLU A 105 -11.88 -45.40 -17.60
CA GLU A 105 -12.67 -44.27 -18.10
C GLU A 105 -14.04 -44.71 -18.62
N PHE A 106 -14.11 -45.85 -19.31
CA PHE A 106 -15.38 -46.47 -19.68
C PHE A 106 -16.25 -46.80 -18.45
N ARG A 107 -15.66 -47.38 -17.40
CA ARG A 107 -16.37 -47.66 -16.14
C ARG A 107 -16.88 -46.39 -15.48
N ALA A 108 -16.06 -45.33 -15.44
CA ALA A 108 -16.44 -44.05 -14.86
C ALA A 108 -17.66 -43.45 -15.61
N GLY A 109 -17.64 -43.44 -16.94
CA GLY A 109 -18.75 -42.97 -17.75
C GLY A 109 -20.05 -43.76 -17.51
N PHE A 110 -19.95 -45.09 -17.45
CA PHE A 110 -21.09 -45.96 -17.15
C PHE A 110 -21.67 -45.70 -15.74
N LEU A 111 -20.81 -45.63 -14.71
CA LEU A 111 -21.24 -45.44 -13.32
C LEU A 111 -21.83 -44.07 -13.08
N ASN A 112 -21.28 -43.01 -13.70
CA ASN A 112 -21.83 -41.66 -13.59
C ASN A 112 -23.22 -41.56 -14.25
N ALA A 113 -23.41 -42.22 -15.40
CA ALA A 113 -24.71 -42.27 -16.05
C ALA A 113 -25.75 -43.05 -15.22
N MET A 114 -25.31 -44.12 -14.56
CA MET A 114 -26.12 -44.91 -13.62
C MET A 114 -26.49 -44.09 -12.36
N GLU A 115 -25.54 -43.40 -11.75
CA GLU A 115 -25.74 -42.51 -10.60
C GLU A 115 -26.76 -41.40 -10.91
N ALA A 116 -26.63 -40.74 -12.06
CA ALA A 116 -27.57 -39.71 -12.49
C ALA A 116 -29.00 -40.26 -12.70
N SER A 117 -29.12 -41.42 -13.37
CA SER A 117 -30.41 -42.09 -13.59
C SER A 117 -31.08 -42.51 -12.27
N LEU A 118 -30.28 -43.07 -11.34
CA LEU A 118 -30.78 -43.48 -10.02
C LEU A 118 -31.25 -42.30 -9.19
N THR A 119 -30.48 -41.21 -9.16
CA THR A 119 -30.84 -39.96 -8.46
C THR A 119 -32.15 -39.40 -9.00
N GLU A 120 -32.29 -39.29 -10.32
CA GLU A 120 -33.52 -38.78 -10.96
C GLU A 120 -34.73 -39.67 -10.65
N ARG A 121 -34.58 -41.00 -10.72
CA ARG A 121 -35.67 -41.95 -10.48
C ARG A 121 -36.07 -42.00 -9.01
N LEU A 122 -35.12 -41.93 -8.08
CA LEU A 122 -35.40 -41.88 -6.64
C LEU A 122 -36.09 -40.58 -6.23
N GLY A 123 -35.72 -39.45 -6.82
CA GLY A 123 -36.39 -38.17 -6.60
C GLY A 123 -37.86 -38.12 -7.05
N LYS A 124 -38.28 -39.07 -7.90
CA LYS A 124 -39.67 -39.22 -8.36
C LYS A 124 -40.49 -40.20 -7.50
N VAL A 125 -39.87 -40.89 -6.53
CA VAL A 125 -40.56 -41.79 -5.61
C VAL A 125 -41.20 -40.98 -4.49
N GLU A 126 -42.47 -41.23 -4.18
CA GLU A 126 -43.16 -40.57 -3.07
C GLU A 126 -42.86 -41.26 -1.74
N TRP A 127 -42.30 -40.50 -0.79
CA TRP A 127 -41.93 -40.96 0.55
C TRP A 127 -42.98 -40.48 1.56
N GLY A 128 -43.84 -41.38 2.06
CA GLY A 128 -44.92 -41.05 3.00
C GLY A 128 -45.12 -42.12 4.07
N LYS A 129 -45.45 -41.68 5.30
CA LYS A 129 -45.52 -42.50 6.53
C LYS A 129 -46.70 -43.48 6.59
N ASP A 130 -47.79 -43.28 5.84
CA ASP A 130 -49.05 -44.05 5.99
C ASP A 130 -49.50 -44.80 4.71
N GLY A 131 -48.57 -45.24 3.86
CA GLY A 131 -48.89 -46.04 2.67
C GLY A 131 -48.06 -47.32 2.54
N PRO A 132 -48.30 -48.14 1.48
CA PRO A 132 -47.64 -49.44 1.31
C PRO A 132 -46.12 -49.35 1.42
N ALA A 133 -45.49 -50.45 1.87
CA ALA A 133 -44.05 -50.50 2.13
C ALA A 133 -43.25 -49.96 0.94
N VAL A 134 -42.17 -49.23 1.20
CA VAL A 134 -41.32 -48.58 0.18
C VAL A 134 -40.94 -49.50 -0.99
N THR A 135 -40.78 -50.79 -0.73
CA THR A 135 -40.52 -51.83 -1.74
C THR A 135 -41.61 -51.98 -2.79
N GLU A 136 -42.86 -51.62 -2.48
CA GLU A 136 -44.01 -51.67 -3.39
C GLU A 136 -44.14 -50.42 -4.28
N ARG A 137 -43.53 -49.28 -3.89
CA ARG A 137 -43.52 -48.05 -4.69
C ARG A 137 -42.40 -48.01 -5.73
N MET A 138 -41.31 -48.73 -5.46
CA MET A 138 -40.17 -48.81 -6.36
C MET A 138 -40.39 -49.91 -7.41
N ASP A 139 -40.26 -49.54 -8.68
CA ASP A 139 -40.26 -50.51 -9.77
C ASP A 139 -39.13 -51.54 -9.60
N THR A 140 -39.36 -52.77 -10.06
CA THR A 140 -38.39 -53.88 -9.89
C THR A 140 -37.04 -53.56 -10.55
N GLY A 141 -37.03 -52.77 -11.62
CA GLY A 141 -35.82 -52.31 -12.28
C GLY A 141 -35.01 -51.34 -11.43
N LEU A 142 -35.65 -50.39 -10.74
CA LEU A 142 -34.99 -49.44 -9.84
C LEU A 142 -34.31 -50.17 -8.68
N ARG A 143 -34.97 -51.19 -8.13
CA ARG A 143 -34.41 -52.04 -7.08
C ARG A 143 -33.19 -52.82 -7.57
N ASP A 144 -33.30 -53.46 -8.74
CA ASP A 144 -32.19 -54.23 -9.32
C ASP A 144 -31.01 -53.32 -9.70
N ASP A 145 -31.25 -52.09 -10.19
CA ASP A 145 -30.22 -51.10 -10.54
C ASP A 145 -29.50 -50.56 -9.30
N LEU A 146 -30.22 -50.28 -8.21
CA LEU A 146 -29.62 -49.86 -6.94
C LEU A 146 -28.73 -50.94 -6.33
N GLU A 147 -29.19 -52.19 -6.37
CA GLU A 147 -28.39 -53.34 -5.95
C GLU A 147 -27.14 -53.53 -6.82
N ALA A 148 -27.26 -53.33 -8.13
CA ALA A 148 -26.13 -53.37 -9.05
C ALA A 148 -25.14 -52.22 -8.82
N PHE A 149 -25.64 -51.02 -8.50
CA PHE A 149 -24.81 -49.85 -8.19
C PHE A 149 -24.09 -50.03 -6.85
N ALA A 150 -24.77 -50.52 -5.81
CA ALA A 150 -24.18 -50.81 -4.51
C ALA A 150 -23.02 -51.82 -4.58
N ARG A 151 -23.10 -52.82 -5.47
CA ARG A 151 -21.99 -53.77 -5.69
C ARG A 151 -20.74 -53.13 -6.31
N ARG A 152 -20.91 -52.00 -7.02
CA ARG A 152 -19.84 -51.37 -7.80
C ARG A 152 -19.31 -50.10 -7.13
N ALA A 153 -20.17 -49.37 -6.43
CA ALA A 153 -19.89 -48.12 -5.74
C ALA A 153 -20.70 -48.04 -4.43
N PRO A 154 -20.34 -48.85 -3.40
CA PRO A 154 -21.15 -49.01 -2.18
C PRO A 154 -21.36 -47.69 -1.43
N GLU A 155 -20.32 -46.87 -1.28
CA GLU A 155 -20.39 -45.58 -0.58
C GLU A 155 -21.34 -44.60 -1.27
N LYS A 156 -21.21 -44.47 -2.60
CA LYS A 156 -22.11 -43.62 -3.41
C LYS A 156 -23.55 -44.12 -3.37
N ALA A 157 -23.76 -45.43 -3.43
CA ALA A 157 -25.10 -46.01 -3.37
C ALA A 157 -25.76 -45.74 -2.00
N ALA A 158 -25.00 -45.89 -0.90
CA ALA A 158 -25.46 -45.54 0.43
C ALA A 158 -25.79 -44.05 0.56
N ALA A 159 -25.02 -43.19 -0.11
CA ALA A 159 -25.29 -41.75 -0.14
C ALA A 159 -26.55 -41.37 -0.88
N ILE A 160 -26.71 -41.83 -2.11
CA ILE A 160 -27.91 -41.56 -2.89
C ILE A 160 -29.15 -42.10 -2.15
N TRP A 161 -29.06 -43.24 -1.47
CA TRP A 161 -30.17 -43.77 -0.67
C TRP A 161 -30.53 -42.87 0.52
N ALA A 162 -29.54 -42.54 1.36
CA ALA A 162 -29.75 -41.71 2.55
C ALA A 162 -30.29 -40.30 2.22
N ASP A 163 -29.85 -39.72 1.10
CA ASP A 163 -30.29 -38.38 0.69
C ASP A 163 -31.77 -38.33 0.25
N HIS A 164 -32.34 -39.48 -0.13
CA HIS A 164 -33.70 -39.55 -0.68
C HIS A 164 -34.68 -40.28 0.24
N SER A 165 -34.22 -41.07 1.21
CA SER A 165 -35.08 -41.95 2.00
C SER A 165 -34.48 -42.42 3.32
N ASP A 166 -35.27 -42.32 4.39
CA ASP A 166 -35.00 -42.94 5.71
C ASP A 166 -35.52 -44.38 5.83
N ALA A 167 -36.08 -44.95 4.76
CA ALA A 167 -36.63 -46.30 4.77
C ALA A 167 -35.54 -47.37 4.67
N VAL A 168 -35.91 -48.60 5.09
CA VAL A 168 -35.02 -49.77 5.02
C VAL A 168 -34.57 -50.01 3.57
N PRO A 169 -33.25 -50.06 3.30
CA PRO A 169 -32.76 -50.24 1.94
C PRO A 169 -33.20 -51.58 1.30
N PRO A 170 -33.62 -51.57 0.03
CA PRO A 170 -33.97 -52.77 -0.71
C PRO A 170 -32.72 -53.58 -1.04
N GLY A 171 -32.81 -54.90 -0.81
CA GLY A 171 -31.74 -55.85 -1.13
C GLY A 171 -30.60 -55.91 -0.10
N PRO A 172 -29.80 -57.00 -0.13
CA PRO A 172 -28.77 -57.23 0.87
C PRO A 172 -27.50 -56.39 0.68
N THR A 173 -27.13 -56.05 -0.56
CA THR A 173 -25.87 -55.34 -0.82
C THR A 173 -26.00 -53.86 -0.50
N LEU A 174 -27.12 -53.23 -0.88
CA LEU A 174 -27.35 -51.82 -0.53
C LEU A 174 -27.52 -51.66 0.99
N ARG A 175 -28.20 -52.60 1.65
CA ARG A 175 -28.36 -52.56 3.12
C ARG A 175 -27.03 -52.65 3.84
N ALA A 176 -26.14 -53.54 3.40
CA ALA A 176 -24.79 -53.63 3.97
C ALA A 176 -23.99 -52.34 3.76
N ALA A 177 -24.13 -51.68 2.61
CA ALA A 177 -23.45 -50.42 2.32
C ALA A 177 -23.96 -49.26 3.19
N VAL A 178 -25.28 -49.15 3.38
CA VAL A 178 -25.89 -48.14 4.27
C VAL A 178 -25.49 -48.40 5.72
N GLN A 179 -25.58 -49.65 6.18
CA GLN A 179 -25.15 -50.02 7.53
C GLN A 179 -23.66 -49.75 7.77
N ALA A 180 -22.78 -50.05 6.80
CA ALA A 180 -21.36 -49.75 6.93
C ALA A 180 -21.11 -48.23 7.04
N ARG A 181 -21.88 -47.41 6.34
CA ARG A 181 -21.81 -45.94 6.47
C ARG A 181 -22.29 -45.47 7.84
N GLU A 182 -23.39 -46.04 8.33
CA GLU A 182 -23.90 -45.74 9.68
C GLU A 182 -22.90 -46.18 10.76
N GLU A 183 -22.27 -47.35 10.65
CA GLU A 183 -21.25 -47.81 11.59
C GLU A 183 -19.98 -46.94 11.57
N VAL A 184 -19.63 -46.35 10.41
CA VAL A 184 -18.54 -45.37 10.33
C VAL A 184 -18.95 -44.06 11.00
N ALA A 185 -20.17 -43.58 10.77
CA ALA A 185 -20.71 -42.40 11.44
C ALA A 185 -20.83 -42.61 12.96
N ASP A 186 -21.29 -43.79 13.39
CA ASP A 186 -21.37 -44.17 14.80
C ASP A 186 -19.98 -44.34 15.43
N ARG A 187 -18.98 -44.84 14.68
CA ARG A 187 -17.58 -44.85 15.15
C ARG A 187 -16.98 -43.45 15.22
N GLU A 188 -17.33 -42.54 14.33
CA GLU A 188 -16.91 -41.14 14.40
C GLU A 188 -17.56 -40.45 15.60
N VAL A 189 -18.86 -40.66 15.83
CA VAL A 189 -19.58 -40.16 17.01
C VAL A 189 -19.05 -40.80 18.29
N ALA A 190 -18.77 -42.11 18.29
CA ALA A 190 -18.18 -42.80 19.43
C ALA A 190 -16.73 -42.38 19.66
N ALA A 191 -15.94 -42.11 18.62
CA ALA A 191 -14.60 -41.53 18.74
C ALA A 191 -14.68 -40.10 19.31
N SER A 192 -15.68 -39.31 18.92
CA SER A 192 -15.97 -38.00 19.53
C SER A 192 -16.48 -38.10 20.97
N GLN A 193 -17.17 -39.19 21.35
CA GLN A 193 -17.65 -39.42 22.71
C GLN A 193 -16.59 -40.04 23.63
N ASP A 194 -15.71 -40.91 23.12
CA ASP A 194 -14.55 -41.45 23.85
C ASP A 194 -13.49 -40.36 24.08
N THR A 195 -13.39 -39.33 23.23
CA THR A 195 -12.62 -38.11 23.53
C THR A 195 -13.27 -37.23 24.61
N LEU A 196 -14.55 -37.45 24.94
CA LEU A 196 -15.31 -36.71 25.96
C LEU A 196 -15.28 -37.38 27.35
N ALA A 197 -14.69 -38.57 27.47
CA ALA A 197 -14.59 -39.33 28.72
C ALA A 197 -13.29 -39.08 29.50
N GLU A 198 -12.31 -38.38 28.93
CA GLU A 198 -11.28 -37.72 29.74
C GLU A 198 -11.90 -36.46 30.33
N ARG A 199 -11.69 -36.22 31.64
CA ARG A 199 -12.06 -34.94 32.26
C ARG A 199 -11.59 -33.83 31.33
N PRO A 200 -12.48 -32.96 30.85
CA PRO A 200 -12.08 -31.99 29.84
C PRO A 200 -10.93 -31.16 30.41
N PRO A 201 -9.82 -31.01 29.65
CA PRO A 201 -8.59 -30.49 30.20
C PRO A 201 -8.81 -29.09 30.75
N ILE A 202 -8.49 -28.94 32.03
CA ILE A 202 -8.42 -27.63 32.66
C ILE A 202 -7.20 -26.93 32.07
N ILE A 203 -7.43 -26.00 31.15
CA ILE A 203 -6.38 -25.28 30.44
C ILE A 203 -5.85 -24.08 31.26
N ALA A 204 -6.66 -23.57 32.19
CA ALA A 204 -6.20 -22.58 33.15
C ALA A 204 -7.01 -22.70 34.45
N ALA A 205 -6.39 -22.44 35.60
CA ALA A 205 -7.06 -22.45 36.89
C ALA A 205 -6.60 -21.26 37.73
N GLY A 206 -7.52 -20.67 38.48
CA GLY A 206 -7.17 -19.66 39.49
C GLY A 206 -6.81 -20.30 40.83
N ASP A 207 -6.58 -19.44 41.81
CA ASP A 207 -6.24 -19.85 43.18
C ASP A 207 -7.42 -20.58 43.85
N TRP A 208 -7.08 -21.51 44.75
CA TRP A 208 -8.06 -22.13 45.64
C TRP A 208 -8.57 -21.13 46.67
N VAL A 209 -9.89 -21.07 46.81
CA VAL A 209 -10.61 -20.22 47.76
C VAL A 209 -11.54 -21.09 48.59
N THR A 210 -11.47 -20.95 49.91
CA THR A 210 -12.42 -21.61 50.81
C THR A 210 -13.70 -20.77 50.89
N THR A 211 -14.82 -21.36 50.48
CA THR A 211 -16.13 -20.72 50.57
C THR A 211 -16.70 -20.76 51.99
N ASP A 212 -17.74 -19.96 52.24
CA ASP A 212 -18.50 -19.93 53.50
C ASP A 212 -19.10 -21.30 53.89
N ALA A 213 -19.20 -22.24 52.94
CA ALA A 213 -19.66 -23.61 53.15
C ALA A 213 -18.53 -24.61 53.48
N ASN A 214 -17.30 -24.15 53.72
CA ASN A 214 -16.09 -24.97 53.91
C ASN A 214 -15.77 -25.90 52.72
N VAL A 215 -16.14 -25.50 51.50
CA VAL A 215 -15.73 -26.17 50.26
C VAL A 215 -14.59 -25.37 49.65
N GLU A 216 -13.48 -26.02 49.33
CA GLU A 216 -12.39 -25.40 48.56
C GLU A 216 -12.80 -25.41 47.09
N LEU A 217 -12.84 -24.23 46.48
CA LEU A 217 -13.17 -24.04 45.08
C LEU A 217 -12.04 -23.31 44.38
N ARG A 218 -11.78 -23.64 43.12
CA ARG A 218 -10.98 -22.78 42.24
C ARG A 218 -11.70 -22.52 40.92
N PRO A 219 -11.64 -21.30 40.37
CA PRO A 219 -12.17 -21.04 39.04
C PRO A 219 -11.29 -21.76 38.02
N VAL A 220 -11.92 -22.28 36.96
CA VAL A 220 -11.22 -23.03 35.91
C VAL A 220 -11.72 -22.61 34.54
N ALA A 221 -10.82 -22.58 33.57
CA ALA A 221 -11.14 -22.57 32.16
C ALA A 221 -10.95 -23.98 31.62
N VAL A 222 -11.96 -24.47 30.93
CA VAL A 222 -12.01 -25.85 30.43
C VAL A 222 -12.09 -25.81 28.92
N ALA A 223 -11.11 -26.43 28.25
CA ALA A 223 -11.18 -26.61 26.81
C ALA A 223 -12.04 -27.84 26.50
N THR A 224 -13.04 -27.64 25.64
CA THR A 224 -13.79 -28.72 25.02
C THR A 224 -13.65 -28.61 23.50
N ASP A 225 -14.14 -29.63 22.79
CA ASP A 225 -14.32 -29.62 21.33
C ASP A 225 -15.17 -28.44 20.83
N ARG A 226 -16.00 -27.86 21.70
CA ARG A 226 -16.88 -26.71 21.40
C ARG A 226 -16.25 -25.35 21.70
N GLY A 227 -15.06 -25.31 22.28
CA GLY A 227 -14.33 -24.10 22.62
C GLY A 227 -13.95 -24.03 24.09
N ILE A 228 -13.62 -22.82 24.56
CA ILE A 228 -13.18 -22.60 25.95
C ILE A 228 -14.38 -22.20 26.80
N HIS A 229 -14.57 -22.88 27.92
CA HIS A 229 -15.70 -22.66 28.83
C HIS A 229 -15.22 -22.18 30.19
N THR A 230 -16.03 -21.37 30.86
CA THR A 230 -15.80 -21.05 32.28
C THR A 230 -16.36 -22.15 33.19
N GLY A 231 -15.77 -22.34 34.36
CA GLY A 231 -16.18 -23.36 35.31
C GLY A 231 -15.56 -23.18 36.69
N TYR A 232 -15.86 -24.12 37.58
CA TYR A 232 -15.19 -24.24 38.88
C TYR A 232 -14.89 -25.70 39.19
N GLU A 233 -13.75 -25.93 39.84
CA GLU A 233 -13.41 -27.21 40.44
C GLU A 233 -13.62 -27.13 41.96
N ALA A 234 -14.41 -28.07 42.49
CA ALA A 234 -14.72 -28.18 43.91
C ALA A 234 -14.03 -29.37 44.54
N ASN A 235 -13.35 -29.17 45.67
CA ASN A 235 -12.81 -30.25 46.49
C ASN A 235 -13.84 -30.61 47.57
N LEU A 236 -14.48 -31.77 47.43
CA LEU A 236 -15.52 -32.24 48.35
C LEU A 236 -14.90 -32.95 49.58
N PRO A 237 -15.59 -32.96 50.73
CA PRO A 237 -15.13 -33.70 51.92
C PRO A 237 -14.99 -35.18 51.60
N GLY A 238 -13.76 -35.70 51.63
CA GLY A 238 -13.44 -37.08 51.23
C GLY A 238 -12.44 -37.21 50.08
N GLY A 239 -11.97 -36.09 49.51
CA GLY A 239 -10.92 -36.08 48.49
C GLY A 239 -11.40 -36.32 47.06
N ALA A 240 -12.72 -36.25 46.83
CA ALA A 240 -13.28 -36.26 45.49
C ALA A 240 -13.34 -34.81 44.96
N SER A 241 -12.81 -34.57 43.75
CA SER A 241 -12.99 -33.28 43.07
C SER A 241 -14.16 -33.35 42.08
N GLU A 242 -14.96 -32.30 42.00
CA GLU A 242 -16.08 -32.17 41.06
C GLU A 242 -15.83 -30.97 40.15
N LEU A 243 -15.95 -31.17 38.84
CA LEU A 243 -15.72 -30.14 37.82
C LEU A 243 -17.06 -29.71 37.23
N THR A 244 -17.41 -28.44 37.37
CA THR A 244 -18.61 -27.85 36.76
C THR A 244 -18.20 -26.88 35.67
N VAL A 245 -18.83 -26.98 34.50
CA VAL A 245 -18.47 -26.25 33.28
C VAL A 245 -19.72 -25.59 32.70
N SER A 246 -19.58 -24.35 32.24
CA SER A 246 -20.64 -23.60 31.56
C SER A 246 -20.87 -24.06 30.13
N GLU A 247 -22.08 -23.89 29.62
CA GLU A 247 -22.42 -24.13 28.20
C GLU A 247 -21.86 -23.01 27.30
N ARG A 248 -21.65 -21.82 27.86
CA ARG A 248 -21.17 -20.65 27.14
C ARG A 248 -19.68 -20.76 26.77
N THR A 249 -19.38 -20.46 25.51
CA THR A 249 -18.02 -20.40 25.00
C THR A 249 -17.43 -19.00 25.14
N PHE A 250 -16.15 -18.95 25.45
CA PHE A 250 -15.33 -17.75 25.59
C PHE A 250 -14.19 -17.77 24.58
N PRO A 251 -13.74 -16.60 24.13
CA PRO A 251 -12.68 -16.51 23.14
C PRO A 251 -11.31 -16.93 23.67
N ASN A 252 -11.10 -16.94 24.99
CA ASN A 252 -9.85 -17.39 25.62
C ASN A 252 -10.06 -17.79 27.10
N SER A 253 -9.08 -18.47 27.68
CA SER A 253 -9.08 -18.94 29.08
C SER A 253 -9.17 -17.80 30.09
N ARG A 254 -8.61 -16.63 29.78
CA ARG A 254 -8.67 -15.44 30.64
C ARG A 254 -10.08 -14.85 30.71
N GLU A 255 -10.75 -14.73 29.57
CA GLU A 255 -12.16 -14.33 29.50
C GLU A 255 -13.03 -15.35 30.24
N ALA A 256 -12.79 -16.66 30.06
CA ALA A 256 -13.50 -17.68 30.82
C ALA A 256 -13.28 -17.52 32.33
N LEU A 257 -12.04 -17.42 32.81
CA LEU A 257 -11.73 -17.25 34.23
C LEU A 257 -12.32 -15.96 34.82
N ARG A 258 -12.39 -14.87 34.04
CA ARG A 258 -12.99 -13.59 34.47
C ARG A 258 -14.44 -13.75 34.92
N TYR A 259 -15.20 -14.64 34.27
CA TYR A 259 -16.62 -14.85 34.58
C TYR A 259 -16.89 -16.10 35.43
N ALA A 260 -15.86 -16.80 35.90
CA ALA A 260 -16.02 -18.03 36.69
C ALA A 260 -16.74 -17.79 38.02
N HIS A 261 -16.51 -16.63 38.65
CA HIS A 261 -17.21 -16.24 39.87
C HIS A 261 -18.69 -15.94 39.61
N ASP A 262 -19.00 -15.24 38.52
CA ASP A 262 -20.39 -14.93 38.12
C ASP A 262 -21.17 -16.22 37.78
N PHE A 263 -20.50 -17.18 37.14
CA PHE A 263 -21.04 -18.51 36.86
C PHE A 263 -21.25 -19.34 38.14
N TYR A 264 -20.35 -19.25 39.12
CA TYR A 264 -20.52 -19.92 40.40
C TYR A 264 -21.70 -19.33 41.21
N GLU A 265 -21.84 -18.01 41.28
CA GLU A 265 -22.91 -17.36 42.06
C GLU A 265 -24.30 -17.46 41.41
N GLY A 266 -24.38 -17.44 40.07
CA GLY A 266 -25.65 -17.31 39.35
C GLY A 266 -25.89 -18.33 38.23
N GLY A 267 -25.02 -19.33 38.06
CA GLY A 267 -25.11 -20.30 36.96
C GLY A 267 -25.08 -19.62 35.59
N GLU A 268 -25.73 -20.22 34.59
CA GLU A 268 -25.81 -19.67 33.23
C GLU A 268 -26.50 -18.29 33.18
N GLU A 269 -27.51 -18.04 34.02
CA GLU A 269 -28.22 -16.75 34.05
C GLU A 269 -27.34 -15.63 34.60
N GLY A 270 -26.57 -15.90 35.66
CA GLY A 270 -25.59 -14.97 36.23
C GLY A 270 -24.47 -14.65 35.25
N LEU A 271 -23.98 -15.68 34.55
CA LEU A 271 -22.98 -15.58 33.50
C LEU A 271 -23.46 -14.68 32.35
N ASP A 272 -24.67 -14.91 31.84
CA ASP A 272 -25.25 -14.14 30.74
C ASP A 272 -25.47 -12.67 31.11
N LEU A 273 -25.86 -12.40 32.37
CA LEU A 273 -26.03 -11.04 32.87
C LEU A 273 -24.68 -10.31 32.98
N ALA A 274 -23.65 -10.97 33.51
CA ALA A 274 -22.31 -10.42 33.64
C ALA A 274 -21.71 -10.09 32.27
N VAL A 275 -21.86 -10.98 31.29
CA VAL A 275 -21.37 -10.76 29.92
C VAL A 275 -22.13 -9.62 29.22
N LYS A 276 -23.46 -9.54 29.36
CA LYS A 276 -24.25 -8.41 28.81
C LYS A 276 -23.81 -7.08 29.41
N ARG A 277 -23.59 -7.04 30.73
CA ARG A 277 -23.11 -5.84 31.43
C ARG A 277 -21.71 -5.44 30.98
N ALA A 278 -20.80 -6.39 30.80
CA ALA A 278 -19.47 -6.13 30.26
C ALA A 278 -19.55 -5.58 28.83
N ALA A 279 -20.39 -6.17 27.96
CA ALA A 279 -20.60 -5.68 26.60
C ALA A 279 -21.25 -4.28 26.54
N GLU A 280 -22.08 -3.92 27.52
CA GLU A 280 -22.62 -2.56 27.68
C GLU A 280 -21.57 -1.56 28.15
N VAL A 281 -20.69 -1.97 29.08
CA VAL A 281 -19.54 -1.18 29.53
C VAL A 281 -18.54 -0.98 28.38
N ASP A 282 -18.26 -2.01 27.59
CA ASP A 282 -17.40 -1.93 26.41
C ASP A 282 -18.02 -1.03 25.34
N ARG A 283 -19.34 -1.12 25.10
CA ARG A 283 -20.05 -0.17 24.22
C ARG A 283 -19.99 1.28 24.73
N ALA A 284 -20.02 1.49 26.04
CA ALA A 284 -19.87 2.82 26.64
C ALA A 284 -18.42 3.33 26.55
N LEU A 285 -17.43 2.44 26.45
CA LEU A 285 -16.01 2.77 26.23
C LEU A 285 -15.67 3.00 24.74
N VAL A 286 -16.49 2.49 23.80
CA VAL A 286 -16.34 2.67 22.34
C VAL A 286 -16.71 4.09 21.86
N GLU A 287 -17.26 4.96 22.72
CA GLU A 287 -17.45 6.39 22.40
C GLU A 287 -16.18 7.27 22.54
N GLU A 288 -15.03 6.70 22.92
CA GLU A 288 -13.72 7.37 22.82
C GLU A 288 -12.83 6.70 21.75
N PRO A 289 -12.28 7.45 20.77
CA PRO A 289 -11.50 6.87 19.69
C PRO A 289 -10.09 6.45 20.14
N ASP A 290 -9.72 5.23 19.78
CA ASP A 290 -8.38 4.61 19.71
C ASP A 290 -7.30 5.05 20.71
N ARG A 291 -7.14 4.23 21.76
CA ARG A 291 -5.81 3.94 22.31
C ARG A 291 -5.65 2.43 22.40
N GLY A 292 -4.92 1.85 21.46
CA GLY A 292 -4.48 0.46 21.56
C GLY A 292 -3.62 0.23 22.82
N PRO A 293 -3.35 -1.03 23.21
CA PRO A 293 -2.41 -1.31 24.28
C PRO A 293 -1.06 -0.63 23.98
N GLU A 294 -0.44 0.03 24.98
CA GLU A 294 0.90 0.62 24.86
C GLU A 294 1.88 -0.17 25.74
N GLY A 295 3.06 -0.52 25.21
CA GLY A 295 4.12 -1.18 25.98
C GLY A 295 4.16 -2.71 25.83
N LEU A 296 4.81 -3.37 26.79
CA LEU A 296 4.96 -4.84 26.81
C LEU A 296 3.68 -5.50 27.31
N VAL A 297 3.09 -6.35 26.48
CA VAL A 297 1.85 -7.07 26.77
C VAL A 297 2.07 -8.56 26.60
N LEU A 298 1.51 -9.32 27.54
CA LEU A 298 1.41 -10.77 27.43
C LEU A 298 0.11 -11.13 26.72
N GLU A 299 0.20 -11.87 25.63
CA GLU A 299 -0.95 -12.24 24.81
C GLU A 299 -0.77 -13.60 24.15
N HIS A 300 -1.89 -14.21 23.73
CA HIS A 300 -1.88 -15.45 22.96
C HIS A 300 -1.98 -15.11 21.48
N ARG A 301 -1.12 -15.72 20.67
CA ARG A 301 -1.04 -15.44 19.22
C ARG A 301 -1.11 -16.76 18.44
N PRO A 302 -1.87 -16.81 17.34
CA PRO A 302 -1.83 -17.95 16.43
C PRO A 302 -0.44 -18.03 15.76
N GLN A 303 0.07 -19.25 15.61
CA GLN A 303 1.37 -19.47 14.99
C GLN A 303 1.37 -19.00 13.51
N PRO A 304 2.37 -18.23 13.03
CA PRO A 304 2.46 -17.91 11.61
C PRO A 304 2.85 -19.15 10.78
N GLU A 305 2.16 -19.37 9.65
CA GLU A 305 2.19 -20.58 8.79
C GLU A 305 3.56 -20.97 8.16
N PHE A 306 4.68 -20.30 8.48
CA PHE A 306 5.97 -20.54 7.81
C PHE A 306 7.12 -20.86 8.77
N ALA A 307 7.67 -22.07 8.63
CA ALA A 307 8.92 -22.51 9.25
C ALA A 307 10.09 -21.58 8.89
N ARG A 308 10.58 -20.82 9.89
CA ARG A 308 11.79 -20.00 9.78
C ARG A 308 12.67 -20.26 11.00
N PRO A 309 14.01 -20.19 10.85
CA PRO A 309 14.89 -20.30 12.01
C PRO A 309 14.65 -19.13 12.95
N GLU A 310 14.34 -19.45 14.20
CA GLU A 310 14.18 -18.53 15.31
C GLU A 310 15.39 -18.62 16.25
N THR A 311 15.76 -17.52 16.89
CA THR A 311 16.74 -17.58 17.98
C THR A 311 16.06 -18.26 19.16
N ALA A 312 16.75 -19.14 19.88
CA ALA A 312 16.15 -19.89 20.98
C ALA A 312 17.07 -19.88 22.22
N ILE A 313 16.46 -20.09 23.38
CA ILE A 313 17.17 -20.34 24.64
C ILE A 313 16.84 -21.76 25.08
N TYR A 314 17.87 -22.52 25.45
CA TYR A 314 17.76 -23.89 25.94
C TYR A 314 18.37 -24.00 27.34
N ALA A 315 17.86 -24.92 28.16
CA ALA A 315 18.35 -25.18 29.51
C ALA A 315 18.29 -26.67 29.88
N GLY A 316 19.10 -27.08 30.85
CA GLY A 316 19.18 -28.46 31.33
C GLY A 316 20.09 -29.36 30.48
N GLU A 317 20.44 -30.53 31.01
CA GLU A 317 21.29 -31.51 30.31
C GLU A 317 20.63 -32.04 29.01
N ASP A 318 19.30 -32.07 28.97
CA ASP A 318 18.52 -32.51 27.81
C ASP A 318 18.26 -31.40 26.76
N ALA A 319 18.82 -30.20 26.97
CA ALA A 319 18.60 -29.02 26.12
C ALA A 319 17.11 -28.74 25.87
N GLN A 320 16.33 -28.65 26.96
CA GLN A 320 14.92 -28.30 26.90
C GLN A 320 14.74 -26.87 26.36
N LEU A 321 13.84 -26.69 25.40
CA LEU A 321 13.49 -25.37 24.87
C LEU A 321 12.82 -24.53 25.96
N VAL A 322 13.36 -23.34 26.24
CA VAL A 322 12.85 -22.41 27.25
C VAL A 322 11.94 -21.37 26.60
N LEU A 323 12.42 -20.75 25.51
CA LEU A 323 11.68 -19.78 24.71
C LEU A 323 12.33 -19.59 23.34
N THR A 324 11.59 -19.06 22.39
CA THR A 324 12.12 -18.53 21.13
C THR A 324 11.97 -17.02 21.04
N LEU A 325 12.92 -16.39 20.35
CA LEU A 325 13.05 -14.95 20.14
C LEU A 325 13.03 -14.69 18.64
N GLY A 326 11.86 -14.31 18.12
CA GLY A 326 11.66 -13.83 16.75
C GLY A 326 12.46 -14.56 15.65
N ARG A 327 12.72 -13.87 14.54
CA ARG A 327 13.56 -14.41 13.47
C ARG A 327 15.03 -14.40 13.89
N ASP A 328 15.76 -15.48 13.65
CA ASP A 328 17.18 -15.57 13.96
C ASP A 328 18.05 -14.53 13.22
N ASN A 329 18.48 -13.51 13.94
CA ASN A 329 19.34 -12.42 13.45
C ASN A 329 20.29 -11.93 14.56
N GLU A 330 21.17 -10.97 14.25
CA GLU A 330 22.17 -10.48 15.21
C GLU A 330 21.52 -9.83 16.45
N ASN A 331 20.37 -9.16 16.30
CA ASN A 331 19.67 -8.47 17.38
C ASN A 331 18.99 -9.45 18.34
N THR A 332 18.31 -10.46 17.79
CA THR A 332 17.64 -11.48 18.62
C THR A 332 18.65 -12.39 19.32
N ARG A 333 19.82 -12.67 18.70
CA ARG A 333 20.93 -13.36 19.37
C ARG A 333 21.53 -12.54 20.49
N TYR A 334 21.75 -11.25 20.25
CA TYR A 334 22.25 -10.34 21.29
C TYR A 334 21.27 -10.23 22.47
N LEU A 335 19.97 -10.17 22.20
CA LEU A 335 18.94 -10.23 23.24
C LEU A 335 19.00 -11.56 24.02
N ALA A 336 19.14 -12.68 23.32
CA ALA A 336 19.28 -14.00 23.94
C ALA A 336 20.49 -14.06 24.87
N GLU A 337 21.65 -13.57 24.43
CA GLU A 337 22.87 -13.51 25.23
C GLU A 337 22.70 -12.64 26.48
N ARG A 338 22.02 -11.49 26.36
CA ARG A 338 21.72 -10.61 27.50
C ARG A 338 20.76 -11.25 28.50
N LEU A 339 19.72 -11.94 28.03
CA LEU A 339 18.79 -12.67 28.89
C LEU A 339 19.47 -13.83 29.59
N VAL A 340 20.28 -14.61 28.86
CA VAL A 340 21.10 -15.70 29.44
C VAL A 340 22.11 -15.15 30.44
N ALA A 341 22.58 -13.90 30.32
CA ALA A 341 23.48 -13.27 31.28
C ALA A 341 22.77 -12.63 32.49
N ASP A 342 21.44 -12.45 32.43
CA ASP A 342 20.65 -11.84 33.50
C ASP A 342 20.49 -12.81 34.70
N PRO A 343 20.99 -12.46 35.90
CA PRO A 343 20.88 -13.31 37.09
C PRO A 343 19.43 -13.63 37.49
N GLU A 344 18.50 -12.70 37.30
CA GLU A 344 17.09 -12.92 37.66
C GLU A 344 16.43 -13.88 36.66
N PHE A 345 16.73 -13.73 35.36
CA PHE A 345 16.28 -14.67 34.34
C PHE A 345 16.81 -16.08 34.61
N ARG A 346 18.11 -16.22 34.92
CA ARG A 346 18.72 -17.50 35.29
C ARG A 346 18.03 -18.17 36.47
N LYS A 347 17.70 -17.39 37.49
CA LYS A 347 17.02 -17.86 38.70
C LYS A 347 15.63 -18.41 38.39
N VAL A 348 14.83 -17.71 37.59
CA VAL A 348 13.49 -18.16 37.20
C VAL A 348 13.54 -19.49 36.42
N VAL A 349 14.54 -19.66 35.54
CA VAL A 349 14.72 -20.93 34.81
C VAL A 349 15.17 -22.05 35.76
N ALA A 350 16.10 -21.78 36.68
CA ALA A 350 16.63 -22.75 37.64
C ALA A 350 15.61 -23.21 38.69
N GLU A 351 14.58 -22.41 38.97
CA GLU A 351 13.46 -22.81 39.84
C GLU A 351 12.61 -23.95 39.25
N HIS A 352 12.68 -24.17 37.94
CA HIS A 352 11.85 -25.15 37.21
C HIS A 352 12.65 -26.22 36.47
N ILE A 353 13.89 -25.94 36.05
CA ILE A 353 14.77 -26.88 35.34
C ILE A 353 16.01 -27.16 36.21
N PRO A 354 16.25 -28.42 36.61
CA PRO A 354 17.45 -28.78 37.38
C PRO A 354 18.72 -28.53 36.56
N ASP A 355 19.79 -28.11 37.23
CA ASP A 355 21.10 -27.81 36.63
C ASP A 355 21.11 -26.68 35.57
N ALA A 356 20.00 -25.93 35.42
CA ALA A 356 19.89 -24.84 34.46
C ALA A 356 20.89 -23.70 34.70
N GLU A 357 21.31 -23.43 35.94
CA GLU A 357 22.32 -22.39 36.23
C GLU A 357 23.65 -22.63 35.49
N ALA A 358 24.01 -23.90 35.26
CA ALA A 358 25.26 -24.28 34.59
C ALA A 358 25.08 -24.62 33.10
N THR A 359 23.83 -24.82 32.64
CA THR A 359 23.52 -25.37 31.31
C THR A 359 22.68 -24.45 30.43
N LEU A 360 22.26 -23.28 30.93
CA LEU A 360 21.52 -22.27 30.17
C LEU A 360 22.36 -21.71 29.02
N GLY A 361 21.84 -21.80 27.79
CA GLY A 361 22.54 -21.36 26.58
C GLY A 361 21.62 -20.92 25.45
N THR A 362 22.21 -20.25 24.47
CA THR A 362 21.51 -19.77 23.26
C THR A 362 21.67 -20.76 22.12
N GLY A 363 20.65 -20.88 21.26
CA GLY A 363 20.68 -21.71 20.07
C GLY A 363 19.77 -21.20 18.96
N ARG A 364 19.51 -22.07 17.98
CA ARG A 364 18.57 -21.83 16.89
C ARG A 364 17.47 -22.90 16.95
N PHE A 365 16.23 -22.50 16.74
CA PHE A 365 15.08 -23.39 16.63
C PHE A 365 14.52 -23.30 15.20
N VAL A 366 14.18 -24.45 14.59
CA VAL A 366 13.50 -24.52 13.30
C VAL A 366 12.31 -25.44 13.47
N ASP A 367 11.12 -24.92 13.22
CA ASP A 367 9.92 -25.74 13.20
C ASP A 367 9.87 -26.58 11.92
N GLY A 368 9.70 -27.90 12.02
CA GLY A 368 9.48 -28.80 10.87
C GLY A 368 10.62 -29.71 10.41
N GLU A 369 11.86 -29.63 10.93
CA GLU A 369 12.87 -30.69 10.71
C GLU A 369 12.87 -31.66 11.91
N GLY A 370 11.97 -32.65 11.87
CA GLY A 370 11.89 -33.74 12.85
C GLY A 370 11.05 -33.45 14.10
N SER A 371 10.41 -32.28 14.19
CA SER A 371 9.64 -31.80 15.35
C SER A 371 8.18 -31.43 15.02
N SER A 372 7.51 -32.20 14.16
CA SER A 372 6.07 -32.01 13.95
C SER A 372 5.33 -32.18 15.29
N GLY A 373 4.85 -31.08 15.88
CA GLY A 373 4.01 -31.08 17.08
C GLY A 373 4.64 -30.64 18.40
N PHE A 374 5.74 -29.87 18.41
CA PHE A 374 6.31 -29.36 19.67
C PHE A 374 5.73 -28.02 20.15
N LEU A 375 5.22 -27.18 19.25
CA LEU A 375 4.63 -25.88 19.58
C LEU A 375 3.10 -25.94 19.42
N PRO A 376 2.30 -25.45 20.39
CA PRO A 376 0.84 -25.41 20.29
C PRO A 376 0.35 -24.42 19.22
N ASP A 377 -0.87 -24.63 18.72
CA ASP A 377 -1.51 -23.81 17.68
C ASP A 377 -1.65 -22.32 18.10
N GLU A 378 -1.80 -22.07 19.40
CA GLU A 378 -1.72 -20.75 20.02
C GLU A 378 -0.54 -20.69 21.01
N LEU A 379 0.34 -19.70 20.83
CA LEU A 379 1.53 -19.53 21.67
C LEU A 379 1.33 -18.37 22.64
N LEU A 380 1.72 -18.59 23.89
CA LEU A 380 1.97 -17.51 24.84
C LEU A 380 3.13 -16.65 24.29
N ALA A 381 2.88 -15.35 24.15
CA ALA A 381 3.82 -14.42 23.54
C ALA A 381 3.94 -13.11 24.33
N VAL A 382 5.16 -12.61 24.45
CA VAL A 382 5.41 -11.24 24.90
C VAL A 382 5.50 -10.35 23.68
N THR A 383 4.57 -9.42 23.55
CA THR A 383 4.49 -8.48 22.43
C THR A 383 4.74 -7.05 22.89
N SER A 384 5.54 -6.33 22.13
CA SER A 384 5.71 -4.89 22.26
C SER A 384 4.70 -4.18 21.37
N TYR A 385 3.91 -3.30 21.97
CA TYR A 385 3.05 -2.37 21.24
C TYR A 385 3.63 -0.95 21.23
N GLY A 386 3.85 -0.43 20.02
CA GLY A 386 4.26 0.95 19.76
C GLY A 386 3.10 1.94 19.90
N ARG A 387 3.44 3.23 20.11
CA ARG A 387 2.43 4.32 20.20
C ARG A 387 1.68 4.58 18.89
N ASP A 388 2.19 4.05 17.79
CA ASP A 388 1.61 4.06 16.44
C ASP A 388 0.69 2.85 16.19
N GLY A 389 0.52 1.96 17.17
CA GLY A 389 -0.28 0.74 17.05
C GLY A 389 0.46 -0.43 16.41
N GLY A 390 1.77 -0.30 16.13
CA GLY A 390 2.60 -1.42 15.66
C GLY A 390 2.79 -2.47 16.75
N ALA A 391 2.65 -3.76 16.40
CA ALA A 391 2.81 -4.88 17.33
C ALA A 391 3.98 -5.78 16.89
N GLU A 392 4.94 -6.02 17.78
CA GLU A 392 6.09 -6.89 17.54
C GLU A 392 6.20 -7.99 18.62
N VAL A 393 6.19 -9.25 18.19
CA VAL A 393 6.35 -10.41 19.09
C VAL A 393 7.83 -10.57 19.44
N LEU A 394 8.17 -10.38 20.70
CA LEU A 394 9.55 -10.41 21.21
C LEU A 394 9.97 -11.82 21.64
N ALA A 395 9.08 -12.54 22.33
CA ALA A 395 9.34 -13.88 22.83
C ALA A 395 8.10 -14.76 22.68
N LYS A 396 8.32 -16.04 22.36
CA LYS A 396 7.30 -17.08 22.31
C LYS A 396 7.70 -18.23 23.21
N PHE A 397 6.74 -18.82 23.90
CA PHE A 397 6.98 -19.92 24.82
C PHE A 397 6.53 -21.25 24.23
N PRO A 398 7.22 -22.36 24.55
CA PRO A 398 6.92 -23.66 23.98
C PRO A 398 5.61 -24.28 24.50
N ASP A 399 5.14 -23.87 25.67
CA ASP A 399 3.93 -24.37 26.32
C ASP A 399 3.30 -23.30 27.23
N GLU A 400 2.14 -23.62 27.84
CA GLU A 400 1.51 -22.83 28.91
C GLU A 400 1.86 -23.37 30.31
N GLY A 401 3.05 -23.96 30.47
CA GLY A 401 3.51 -24.51 31.73
C GLY A 401 3.93 -23.44 32.76
N PRO A 402 4.13 -23.83 34.04
CA PRO A 402 4.51 -22.90 35.11
C PRO A 402 5.79 -22.09 34.81
N LEU A 403 6.76 -22.72 34.12
CA LEU A 403 7.98 -22.06 33.68
C LEU A 403 7.68 -20.96 32.64
N SER A 404 6.87 -21.26 31.64
CA SER A 404 6.49 -20.34 30.56
C SER A 404 5.71 -19.14 31.09
N GLU A 405 4.79 -19.34 32.03
CA GLU A 405 4.07 -18.25 32.70
C GLU A 405 4.99 -17.38 33.58
N ALA A 406 5.86 -18.01 34.38
CA ALA A 406 6.81 -17.30 35.23
C ALA A 406 7.79 -16.45 34.40
N LEU A 407 8.29 -17.00 33.30
CA LEU A 407 9.17 -16.30 32.37
C LEU A 407 8.44 -15.21 31.62
N ALA A 408 7.23 -15.45 31.12
CA ALA A 408 6.40 -14.44 30.48
C ALA A 408 6.20 -13.21 31.39
N LYS A 409 5.80 -13.45 32.64
CA LYS A 409 5.64 -12.39 33.64
C LYS A 409 6.96 -11.69 33.93
N HIS A 410 8.06 -12.43 34.08
CA HIS A 410 9.38 -11.84 34.29
C HIS A 410 9.82 -10.96 33.10
N LEU A 411 9.66 -11.43 31.86
CA LEU A 411 10.07 -10.70 30.66
C LEU A 411 9.27 -9.41 30.46
N THR A 412 7.97 -9.38 30.79
CA THR A 412 7.19 -8.12 30.74
C THR A 412 7.70 -7.04 31.70
N GLN A 413 8.44 -7.44 32.74
CA GLN A 413 9.02 -6.55 33.74
C GLN A 413 10.55 -6.44 33.62
N SER A 414 11.15 -7.16 32.67
CA SER A 414 12.60 -7.27 32.57
C SER A 414 13.21 -5.97 32.03
N PRO A 415 14.20 -5.39 32.74
CA PRO A 415 14.90 -4.22 32.24
C PRO A 415 15.70 -4.52 30.96
N VAL A 416 16.08 -5.79 30.74
CA VAL A 416 16.78 -6.23 29.51
C VAL A 416 15.84 -6.12 28.31
N VAL A 417 14.60 -6.60 28.44
CA VAL A 417 13.59 -6.55 27.37
C VAL A 417 13.15 -5.11 27.12
N ALA A 418 12.92 -4.33 28.19
CA ALA A 418 12.56 -2.92 28.05
C ALA A 418 13.65 -2.09 27.33
N ALA A 419 14.92 -2.34 27.65
CA ALA A 419 16.03 -1.69 26.95
C ALA A 419 16.10 -2.09 25.47
N TYR A 420 15.91 -3.37 25.17
CA TYR A 420 15.89 -3.88 23.79
C TYR A 420 14.76 -3.23 22.95
N VAL A 421 13.55 -3.13 23.50
CA VAL A 421 12.42 -2.48 22.81
C VAL A 421 12.71 -1.02 22.51
N GLU A 422 13.31 -0.29 23.45
CA GLU A 422 13.68 1.10 23.22
C GLU A 422 14.82 1.24 22.20
N GLU A 423 15.79 0.32 22.18
CA GLU A 423 16.85 0.25 21.16
C GLU A 423 16.28 -0.04 19.76
N GLU A 424 15.37 -1.00 19.61
CA GLU A 424 14.69 -1.29 18.33
C GLU A 424 13.78 -0.15 17.90
N ARG A 425 13.10 0.51 18.84
CA ARG A 425 12.33 1.72 18.56
C ARG A 425 13.23 2.83 18.02
N GLN A 426 14.38 3.07 18.66
CA GLN A 426 15.34 4.07 18.18
C GLN A 426 15.88 3.72 16.79
N ARG A 427 16.10 2.43 16.50
CA ARG A 427 16.50 1.96 15.17
C ARG A 427 15.40 2.17 14.13
N SER A 428 14.15 1.90 14.47
CA SER A 428 12.98 2.11 13.62
C SER A 428 12.74 3.61 13.36
N ASP A 429 12.76 4.43 14.42
CA ASP A 429 12.67 5.89 14.34
C ASP A 429 13.80 6.44 13.45
N PHE A 430 15.02 5.91 13.61
CA PHE A 430 16.16 6.27 12.77
C PHE A 430 16.00 5.83 11.31
N ALA A 431 15.47 4.63 11.05
CA ALA A 431 15.21 4.16 9.69
C ALA A 431 14.10 4.95 8.99
N SER A 432 13.10 5.41 9.74
CA SER A 432 11.96 6.18 9.21
C SER A 432 12.31 7.65 8.92
N ASP A 433 13.05 8.32 9.81
CA ASP A 433 13.49 9.70 9.66
C ASP A 433 14.88 9.89 10.29
N PRO A 434 15.96 9.58 9.54
CA PRO A 434 17.33 9.71 10.01
C PRO A 434 17.67 11.13 10.47
N ALA A 435 17.11 12.18 9.85
CA ALA A 435 17.38 13.57 10.20
C ALA A 435 16.80 13.93 11.56
N ARG A 436 15.55 13.53 11.83
CA ARG A 436 14.90 13.72 13.12
C ARG A 436 15.57 12.90 14.22
N ALA A 437 15.96 11.66 13.93
CA ALA A 437 16.62 10.79 14.89
C ALA A 437 18.02 11.31 15.29
N ILE A 438 18.85 11.76 14.33
CA ILE A 438 20.14 12.40 14.62
C ILE A 438 19.95 13.64 15.49
N SER A 439 18.94 14.47 15.18
CA SER A 439 18.65 15.69 15.96
C SER A 439 18.20 15.38 17.39
N ALA A 440 17.36 14.35 17.57
CA ALA A 440 16.91 13.91 18.89
C ALA A 440 18.06 13.32 19.71
N TRP A 441 18.92 12.51 19.09
CA TRP A 441 20.12 11.97 19.71
C TRP A 441 21.06 13.08 20.18
N VAL A 442 21.36 14.07 19.32
CA VAL A 442 22.19 15.24 19.69
C VAL A 442 21.60 15.98 20.90
N ALA A 443 20.28 16.19 20.93
CA ALA A 443 19.62 16.86 22.05
C ALA A 443 19.71 16.05 23.36
N GLN A 444 19.49 14.74 23.30
CA GLN A 444 19.57 13.85 24.46
C GLN A 444 21.01 13.73 24.99
N SER A 445 21.99 13.54 24.09
CA SER A 445 23.40 13.48 24.44
C SER A 445 23.89 14.80 25.02
N THR A 446 23.45 15.95 24.48
CA THR A 446 23.74 17.27 25.07
C THR A 446 23.24 17.35 26.51
N ALA A 447 21.99 16.95 26.77
CA ALA A 447 21.40 16.96 28.11
C ALA A 447 22.10 16.01 29.09
N GLN A 448 22.70 14.92 28.61
CA GLN A 448 23.53 14.02 29.42
C GLN A 448 24.91 14.61 29.70
N ILE A 449 25.55 15.22 28.69
CA ILE A 449 26.85 15.90 28.82
C ILE A 449 26.76 17.07 29.80
N ASP A 450 25.66 17.82 29.79
CA ASP A 450 25.43 18.96 30.71
C ASP A 450 25.40 18.53 32.20
N ARG A 451 25.17 17.24 32.49
CA ARG A 451 25.21 16.69 33.86
C ARG A 451 26.62 16.29 34.31
N LEU A 452 27.60 16.26 33.41
CA LEU A 452 28.98 15.89 33.71
C LEU A 452 29.80 17.10 34.22
N PRO A 453 30.93 16.88 34.91
CA PRO A 453 31.88 17.93 35.27
C PRO A 453 32.37 18.73 34.05
N SER A 454 32.50 20.05 34.20
CA SER A 454 32.77 20.99 33.09
C SER A 454 34.06 20.70 32.32
N ASP A 455 35.06 20.11 32.97
CA ASP A 455 36.35 19.71 32.39
C ASP A 455 36.24 18.61 31.33
N ARG A 456 35.12 17.89 31.25
CA ARG A 456 34.88 16.83 30.25
C ARG A 456 33.80 17.17 29.23
N GLN A 457 33.12 18.30 29.38
CA GLN A 457 31.96 18.61 28.55
C GLN A 457 32.33 18.99 27.12
N ASP A 458 33.39 19.79 26.95
CA ASP A 458 33.75 20.37 25.65
C ASP A 458 34.28 19.30 24.68
N ASP A 459 35.13 18.39 25.17
CA ASP A 459 35.65 17.28 24.37
C ASP A 459 34.52 16.33 23.94
N LEU A 460 33.60 15.98 24.86
CA LEU A 460 32.45 15.13 24.55
C LEU A 460 31.46 15.81 23.58
N ARG A 461 31.27 17.13 23.66
CA ARG A 461 30.46 17.87 22.68
C ARG A 461 31.12 17.85 21.30
N ALA A 462 32.43 18.02 21.24
CA ALA A 462 33.16 18.00 19.97
C ALA A 462 33.08 16.62 19.30
N GLU A 463 33.26 15.53 20.06
CA GLU A 463 33.09 14.16 19.55
C GLU A 463 31.65 13.89 19.09
N MET A 464 30.65 14.25 19.90
CA MET A 464 29.24 14.10 19.54
C MET A 464 28.88 14.85 18.26
N GLN A 465 29.37 16.09 18.10
CA GLN A 465 29.17 16.88 16.88
C GLN A 465 29.88 16.27 15.66
N GLY A 466 31.06 15.68 15.87
CA GLY A 466 31.79 14.93 14.84
C GLY A 466 30.98 13.74 14.33
N ILE A 467 30.46 12.91 15.26
CA ILE A 467 29.62 11.75 14.94
C ILE A 467 28.33 12.18 14.22
N ALA A 468 27.65 13.23 14.69
CA ALA A 468 26.45 13.74 14.05
C ALA A 468 26.72 14.21 12.61
N LYS A 469 27.86 14.87 12.37
CA LYS A 469 28.27 15.34 11.05
C LYS A 469 28.58 14.17 10.11
N GLU A 470 29.31 13.16 10.58
CA GLU A 470 29.61 11.95 9.81
C GLU A 470 28.35 11.15 9.48
N ALA A 471 27.44 11.00 10.43
CA ALA A 471 26.14 10.37 10.20
C ALA A 471 25.32 11.14 9.16
N THR A 472 25.24 12.46 9.26
CA THR A 472 24.53 13.31 8.28
C THR A 472 25.06 13.12 6.86
N ALA A 473 26.38 13.01 6.70
CA ALA A 473 27.03 12.75 5.42
C ALA A 473 26.78 11.32 4.89
N ALA A 474 26.84 10.32 5.76
CA ALA A 474 26.60 8.92 5.40
C ALA A 474 25.19 8.67 4.86
N PHE A 475 24.19 9.38 5.38
CA PHE A 475 22.79 9.26 4.95
C PHE A 475 22.40 10.22 3.82
N GLY A 476 23.36 10.99 3.27
CA GLY A 476 23.07 11.94 2.20
C GLY A 476 22.09 13.06 2.61
N LEU A 477 21.99 13.33 3.92
CA LEU A 477 21.17 14.43 4.44
C LEU A 477 21.83 15.79 4.15
N ASP A 478 23.13 15.78 3.85
CA ASP A 478 23.91 16.87 3.26
C ASP A 478 23.71 17.01 1.74
N ARG A 479 23.21 15.98 1.05
CA ARG A 479 22.92 16.00 -0.39
C ARG A 479 21.74 16.90 -0.75
N ALA A 480 20.88 17.19 0.23
CA ALA A 480 19.90 18.26 0.13
C ALA A 480 20.57 19.64 -0.02
N VAL A 481 21.86 19.84 0.24
CA VAL A 481 22.52 21.14 0.13
C VAL A 481 23.07 21.43 -1.29
N ALA A 482 23.11 20.43 -2.18
CA ALA A 482 23.92 20.53 -3.41
C ALA A 482 23.26 20.03 -4.72
N GLU A 483 21.94 20.09 -4.85
CA GLU A 483 21.29 20.10 -6.18
C GLU A 483 20.90 21.53 -6.55
N PRO A 484 20.91 21.91 -7.86
CA PRO A 484 20.45 23.21 -8.30
C PRO A 484 18.97 23.34 -7.93
N GLU A 485 18.71 24.06 -6.85
CA GLU A 485 17.38 24.17 -6.30
C GLU A 485 16.41 24.72 -7.33
N ALA A 486 15.21 24.14 -7.38
CA ALA A 486 14.14 24.67 -8.20
C ALA A 486 13.96 26.17 -7.90
N PRO A 487 13.76 27.01 -8.93
CA PRO A 487 13.55 28.44 -8.71
C PRO A 487 12.30 28.66 -7.86
N ALA A 488 12.27 29.79 -7.14
CA ALA A 488 11.10 30.18 -6.36
C ALA A 488 9.82 30.18 -7.22
N ARG A 489 8.77 29.56 -6.71
CA ARG A 489 7.50 29.27 -7.37
C ARG A 489 6.54 30.46 -7.31
N SER A 490 6.36 31.08 -6.15
CA SER A 490 5.46 32.22 -5.98
C SER A 490 6.03 33.49 -6.62
N THR A 491 5.17 34.30 -7.22
CA THR A 491 5.58 35.58 -7.83
C THR A 491 6.14 36.53 -6.78
N ILE A 492 5.58 36.55 -5.57
CA ILE A 492 6.04 37.45 -4.50
C ILE A 492 7.49 37.14 -4.08
N TYR A 493 7.85 35.88 -3.87
CA TYR A 493 9.19 35.52 -3.40
C TYR A 493 10.19 35.28 -4.52
N SER A 494 9.75 35.13 -5.76
CA SER A 494 10.63 35.30 -6.93
C SER A 494 10.85 36.77 -7.33
N THR A 495 10.31 37.72 -6.56
CA THR A 495 10.46 39.16 -6.81
C THR A 495 11.47 39.82 -5.87
N ALA A 496 12.39 40.58 -6.43
CA ALA A 496 13.24 41.54 -5.74
C ALA A 496 12.87 42.97 -6.16
N ILE A 497 12.63 43.86 -5.21
CA ILE A 497 12.28 45.27 -5.43
C ILE A 497 13.44 46.11 -4.95
N SER A 498 14.14 46.78 -5.87
CA SER A 498 15.18 47.76 -5.57
C SER A 498 14.59 49.18 -5.55
N THR A 499 15.43 50.20 -5.34
CA THR A 499 15.02 51.61 -5.35
C THR A 499 14.45 52.10 -6.68
N ASN A 500 14.81 51.47 -7.79
CA ASN A 500 14.46 51.92 -9.14
C ASN A 500 14.24 50.76 -10.13
N ALA A 501 14.08 49.54 -9.64
CA ALA A 501 13.82 48.38 -10.48
C ALA A 501 13.07 47.29 -9.71
N VAL A 502 12.36 46.45 -10.46
CA VAL A 502 11.74 45.24 -9.97
C VAL A 502 12.21 44.07 -10.81
N THR A 503 12.77 43.06 -10.16
CA THR A 503 13.23 41.82 -10.78
C THR A 503 12.28 40.71 -10.42
N VAL A 504 11.63 40.08 -11.40
CA VAL A 504 10.72 38.94 -11.18
C VAL A 504 11.26 37.74 -11.93
N ARG A 505 11.54 36.64 -11.20
CA ARG A 505 12.11 35.40 -11.78
C ARG A 505 13.35 35.68 -12.66
N GLY A 506 14.19 36.62 -12.24
CA GLY A 506 15.40 37.04 -12.97
C GLY A 506 15.18 38.03 -14.12
N SER A 507 13.93 38.43 -14.42
CA SER A 507 13.64 39.49 -15.40
C SER A 507 13.52 40.84 -14.70
N GLU A 508 14.50 41.71 -14.93
CA GLU A 508 14.52 43.08 -14.41
C GLU A 508 13.61 44.00 -15.23
N THR A 509 12.93 44.92 -14.55
CA THR A 509 12.11 45.99 -15.13
C THR A 509 12.45 47.26 -14.36
N GLU A 510 13.02 48.26 -15.04
CA GLU A 510 13.25 49.58 -14.44
C GLU A 510 11.91 50.19 -14.02
N LEU A 511 11.85 50.79 -12.83
CA LEU A 511 10.70 51.50 -12.31
C LEU A 511 11.14 52.88 -11.82
N GLN A 512 10.28 53.88 -11.97
CA GLN A 512 10.49 55.16 -11.29
C GLN A 512 10.53 54.95 -9.75
N THR A 513 11.38 55.70 -9.05
CA THR A 513 11.55 55.56 -7.59
C THR A 513 10.24 55.72 -6.81
N GLU A 514 9.35 56.61 -7.27
CA GLU A 514 8.01 56.80 -6.69
C GLU A 514 7.12 55.56 -6.90
N SER A 515 7.19 54.92 -8.07
CA SER A 515 6.46 53.69 -8.38
C SER A 515 6.96 52.51 -7.54
N ALA A 516 8.28 52.36 -7.39
CA ALA A 516 8.88 51.33 -6.53
C ALA A 516 8.52 51.54 -5.04
N SER A 517 8.53 52.79 -4.56
CA SER A 517 8.09 53.12 -3.20
C SER A 517 6.61 52.80 -2.99
N SER A 518 5.75 53.23 -3.93
CA SER A 518 4.30 52.99 -3.86
C SER A 518 3.97 51.49 -3.84
N LEU A 519 4.67 50.68 -4.65
CA LEU A 519 4.51 49.23 -4.65
C LEU A 519 4.90 48.60 -3.30
N ARG A 520 6.03 49.01 -2.72
CA ARG A 520 6.47 48.52 -1.40
C ARG A 520 5.46 48.87 -0.31
N ASP A 521 4.94 50.08 -0.32
CA ASP A 521 3.97 50.53 0.69
C ASP A 521 2.63 49.81 0.57
N GLU A 522 2.16 49.53 -0.66
CA GLU A 522 0.93 48.77 -0.86
C GLU A 522 1.09 47.29 -0.45
N LEU A 523 2.25 46.68 -0.75
CA LEU A 523 2.55 45.31 -0.31
C LEU A 523 2.64 45.20 1.22
N ARG A 524 3.30 46.15 1.88
CA ARG A 524 3.37 46.24 3.35
C ARG A 524 1.97 46.36 3.98
N LEU A 525 1.13 47.24 3.43
CA LEU A 525 -0.23 47.43 3.92
C LEU A 525 -1.03 46.12 3.84
N ARG A 526 -0.97 45.42 2.70
CA ARG A 526 -1.69 44.16 2.50
C ARG A 526 -1.17 43.02 3.38
N ALA A 527 0.14 42.94 3.58
CA ALA A 527 0.75 41.97 4.48
C ALA A 527 0.22 42.13 5.92
N SER A 528 0.19 43.38 6.40
CA SER A 528 -0.30 43.70 7.74
C SER A 528 -1.79 43.35 7.94
N LEU A 529 -2.62 43.49 6.89
CA LEU A 529 -4.05 43.14 6.93
C LEU A 529 -4.29 41.64 7.08
N VAL A 530 -3.37 40.81 6.58
CA VAL A 530 -3.49 39.34 6.63
C VAL A 530 -2.78 38.76 7.85
N GLY A 531 -1.93 39.54 8.51
CA GLY A 531 -1.26 39.19 9.76
C GLY A 531 0.22 38.87 9.61
N ILE A 532 0.82 39.18 8.46
CA ILE A 532 2.24 38.98 8.17
C ILE A 532 3.02 40.23 8.60
N ASP A 533 4.19 40.05 9.22
CA ASP A 533 5.07 41.17 9.57
C ASP A 533 5.55 41.93 8.32
N ALA A 534 5.12 43.19 8.20
CA ALA A 534 5.42 44.04 7.05
C ALA A 534 6.92 44.35 6.89
N ARG A 535 7.68 44.48 7.99
CA ARG A 535 9.14 44.73 7.94
C ARG A 535 9.89 43.49 7.49
N LYS A 536 9.43 42.33 7.96
CA LYS A 536 9.98 41.03 7.56
C LYS A 536 9.75 40.77 6.08
N LEU A 537 8.54 41.03 5.58
CA LEU A 537 8.21 40.90 4.16
C LEU A 537 9.08 41.84 3.31
N GLU A 538 9.22 43.10 3.71
CA GLU A 538 10.05 44.06 2.99
C GLU A 538 11.50 43.56 2.86
N LYS A 539 12.10 43.09 3.96
CA LYS A 539 13.47 42.58 3.93
C LYS A 539 13.63 41.40 2.98
N ARG A 540 12.62 40.53 2.86
CA ARG A 540 12.61 39.42 1.90
C ARG A 540 12.48 39.91 0.46
N LEU A 541 11.71 40.96 0.23
CA LEU A 541 11.52 41.58 -1.09
C LEU A 541 12.73 42.40 -1.55
N GLU A 542 13.70 42.73 -0.69
CA GLU A 542 14.94 43.38 -1.13
C GLU A 542 15.80 42.45 -2.00
N THR A 543 15.79 41.15 -1.69
CA THR A 543 16.63 40.15 -2.39
C THR A 543 15.82 39.14 -3.21
N GLY A 544 14.55 38.89 -2.84
CA GLY A 544 13.82 37.71 -3.28
C GLY A 544 14.39 36.44 -2.62
N ALA A 545 13.63 35.34 -2.70
CA ALA A 545 14.09 34.01 -2.32
C ALA A 545 15.09 33.52 -3.35
N THR A 546 16.23 33.04 -2.86
CA THR A 546 17.30 32.48 -3.68
C THR A 546 16.84 31.23 -4.41
N ASN A 547 15.91 30.48 -3.81
CA ASN A 547 15.44 29.18 -4.27
C ASN A 547 14.11 28.75 -3.63
N ALA A 548 13.54 27.64 -4.09
CA ALA A 548 12.26 27.12 -3.61
C ALA A 548 12.28 26.67 -2.13
N ARG A 549 13.43 26.30 -1.56
CA ARG A 549 13.49 25.90 -0.14
C ARG A 549 13.45 27.10 0.79
N GLU A 550 14.18 28.15 0.46
CA GLU A 550 14.11 29.42 1.19
C GLU A 550 12.69 29.98 1.13
N GLU A 551 12.04 29.90 -0.05
CA GLU A 551 10.63 30.22 -0.19
C GLU A 551 9.75 29.34 0.72
N GLU A 552 9.93 28.03 0.72
CA GLU A 552 9.12 27.13 1.56
C GLU A 552 9.24 27.47 3.05
N ALA A 553 10.46 27.77 3.53
CA ALA A 553 10.69 28.23 4.89
C ALA A 553 9.98 29.56 5.18
N TRP A 554 9.99 30.48 4.21
CA TRP A 554 9.29 31.76 4.34
C TRP A 554 7.78 31.59 4.38
N VAL A 555 7.22 30.76 3.50
CA VAL A 555 5.78 30.43 3.43
C VAL A 555 5.32 29.76 4.73
N LYS A 556 6.05 28.77 5.26
CA LYS A 556 5.72 28.14 6.54
C LYS A 556 5.65 29.16 7.68
N SER A 557 6.61 30.08 7.70
CA SER A 557 6.62 31.15 8.69
C SER A 557 5.43 32.10 8.55
N ASP A 558 4.98 32.37 7.33
CA ASP A 558 3.83 33.27 7.10
C ASP A 558 2.51 32.59 7.42
N ILE A 559 2.36 31.29 7.13
CA ILE A 559 1.20 30.50 7.57
C ILE A 559 1.08 30.55 9.10
N ALA A 560 2.21 30.41 9.82
CA ALA A 560 2.22 30.51 11.27
C ALA A 560 1.82 31.90 11.78
N GLU A 561 2.27 32.97 11.13
CA GLU A 561 1.90 34.35 11.47
C GLU A 561 0.41 34.63 11.20
N VAL A 562 -0.10 34.22 10.03
CA VAL A 562 -1.52 34.34 9.67
C VAL A 562 -2.40 33.57 10.64
N ALA A 563 -2.00 32.35 10.99
CA ALA A 563 -2.73 31.53 11.96
C ALA A 563 -2.75 32.18 13.34
N LYS A 564 -1.60 32.65 13.82
CA LYS A 564 -1.49 33.34 15.11
C LYS A 564 -2.33 34.63 15.14
N PHE A 565 -2.28 35.44 14.09
CA PHE A 565 -3.03 36.69 13.99
C PHE A 565 -4.55 36.48 13.98
N ARG A 566 -5.00 35.35 13.44
CA ARG A 566 -6.42 35.05 13.24
C ARG A 566 -7.00 34.05 14.24
N GLY A 567 -6.16 33.50 15.12
CA GLY A 567 -6.56 32.48 16.09
C GLY A 567 -6.88 31.13 15.45
N TYR A 568 -6.18 30.75 14.37
CA TYR A 568 -6.35 29.43 13.75
C TYR A 568 -5.47 28.38 14.43
N ASP A 569 -6.07 27.24 14.76
CA ASP A 569 -5.35 26.08 15.26
C ASP A 569 -4.72 25.28 14.12
N LEU A 570 -3.40 25.34 14.01
CA LEU A 570 -2.63 24.60 13.01
C LEU A 570 -2.55 23.09 13.27
N ASN A 571 -2.97 22.60 14.44
CA ASN A 571 -3.12 21.17 14.68
C ASN A 571 -4.40 20.61 14.04
N SER A 572 -5.38 21.48 13.75
CA SER A 572 -6.60 21.12 13.04
C SER A 572 -6.46 21.24 11.52
N THR A 573 -7.02 20.30 10.77
CA THR A 573 -7.03 20.34 9.29
C THR A 573 -7.78 21.57 8.79
N GLN A 574 -8.86 21.97 9.48
CA GLN A 574 -9.63 23.18 9.17
C GLN A 574 -8.82 24.46 9.38
N GLY A 575 -8.09 24.58 10.49
CA GLY A 575 -7.25 25.74 10.78
C GLY A 575 -6.06 25.86 9.83
N ARG A 576 -5.43 24.73 9.45
CA ARG A 576 -4.41 24.72 8.39
C ARG A 576 -4.97 25.19 7.05
N GLY A 577 -6.12 24.66 6.63
CA GLY A 577 -6.77 25.05 5.38
C GLY A 577 -7.12 26.53 5.34
N ALA A 578 -7.71 27.05 6.42
CA ALA A 578 -8.12 28.45 6.49
C ALA A 578 -6.93 29.44 6.56
N ALA A 579 -5.81 29.05 7.18
CA ALA A 579 -4.58 29.84 7.18
C ALA A 579 -3.94 29.88 5.79
N ALA A 580 -3.83 28.72 5.12
CA ALA A 580 -3.29 28.61 3.77
C ALA A 580 -4.13 29.41 2.77
N GLU A 581 -5.46 29.28 2.78
CA GLU A 581 -6.35 29.99 1.85
C GLU A 581 -6.21 31.52 1.96
N ARG A 582 -6.04 32.05 3.17
CA ARG A 582 -5.80 33.49 3.37
C ARG A 582 -4.44 33.93 2.85
N LEU A 583 -3.41 33.12 3.06
CA LEU A 583 -2.06 33.39 2.56
C LEU A 583 -2.03 33.35 1.03
N ASP A 584 -2.68 32.37 0.42
CA ASP A 584 -2.78 32.24 -1.04
C ASP A 584 -3.45 33.46 -1.66
N ARG A 585 -4.59 33.91 -1.11
CA ARG A 585 -5.26 35.15 -1.58
C ARG A 585 -4.36 36.39 -1.46
N PHE A 586 -3.51 36.45 -0.43
CA PHE A 586 -2.53 37.52 -0.31
C PHE A 586 -1.47 37.43 -1.41
N TYR A 587 -0.90 36.25 -1.66
CA TYR A 587 0.10 36.04 -2.70
C TYR A 587 -0.44 36.30 -4.10
N GLU A 588 -1.67 35.88 -4.40
CA GLU A 588 -2.35 36.22 -5.66
C GLU A 588 -2.46 37.74 -5.83
N ARG A 589 -2.93 38.43 -4.79
CA ARG A 589 -3.10 39.88 -4.87
C ARG A 589 -1.77 40.64 -4.93
N ALA A 590 -0.74 40.16 -4.26
CA ALA A 590 0.60 40.69 -4.37
C ALA A 590 1.17 40.51 -5.79
N ALA A 591 0.96 39.34 -6.39
CA ALA A 591 1.36 39.06 -7.77
C ALA A 591 0.67 40.01 -8.76
N GLU A 592 -0.62 40.28 -8.59
CA GLU A 592 -1.37 41.25 -9.41
C GLU A 592 -0.79 42.66 -9.30
N LEU A 593 -0.40 43.11 -8.11
CA LEU A 593 0.21 44.42 -7.90
C LEU A 593 1.58 44.53 -8.57
N ILE A 594 2.43 43.52 -8.39
CA ILE A 594 3.75 43.45 -9.03
C ILE A 594 3.59 43.49 -10.54
N GLN A 595 2.65 42.70 -11.09
CA GLN A 595 2.39 42.68 -12.52
C GLN A 595 1.80 44.01 -13.02
N SER A 596 0.93 44.65 -12.24
CA SER A 596 0.34 45.95 -12.58
C SER A 596 1.40 47.05 -12.62
N ALA A 597 2.29 47.11 -11.62
CA ALA A 597 3.41 48.06 -11.59
C ALA A 597 4.33 47.87 -12.80
N ARG A 598 4.66 46.62 -13.15
CA ARG A 598 5.43 46.32 -14.37
C ARG A 598 4.69 46.69 -15.64
N SER A 599 3.39 46.43 -15.72
CA SER A 599 2.60 46.70 -16.93
C SER A 599 2.37 48.19 -17.15
N ILE A 600 2.22 48.99 -16.09
CA ILE A 600 2.14 50.45 -16.17
C ILE A 600 3.44 51.03 -16.74
N GLU A 601 4.60 50.49 -16.35
CA GLU A 601 5.90 50.96 -16.85
C GLU A 601 6.23 50.40 -18.25
N VAL A 602 5.87 49.14 -18.54
CA VAL A 602 6.01 48.54 -19.89
C VAL A 602 5.07 49.23 -20.90
N SER A 603 3.91 49.72 -20.47
CA SER A 603 3.01 50.54 -21.30
C SER A 603 3.57 51.94 -21.57
N ARG A 604 4.62 52.36 -20.85
CA ARG A 604 5.50 53.51 -21.16
C ARG A 604 6.77 53.03 -21.87
N GLY A 605 6.66 52.02 -22.74
CA GLY A 605 7.78 51.39 -23.45
C GLY A 605 8.73 52.40 -24.14
N PRO A 606 9.97 51.97 -24.50
CA PRO A 606 11.00 52.86 -25.01
C PRO A 606 10.46 53.64 -26.20
N ASP A 607 10.55 54.95 -26.09
CA ASP A 607 10.04 55.84 -27.10
C ASP A 607 10.82 55.66 -28.39
N LEU A 608 10.18 55.03 -29.40
CA LEU A 608 10.84 54.65 -30.66
C LEU A 608 11.52 55.84 -31.35
N MET A 609 10.96 57.04 -31.22
CA MET A 609 11.54 58.28 -31.74
C MET A 609 12.79 58.68 -30.95
N VAL A 610 12.75 58.67 -29.62
CA VAL A 610 13.92 59.00 -28.79
C VAL A 610 15.04 57.97 -28.96
N GLU A 611 14.68 56.69 -29.11
CA GLU A 611 15.63 55.63 -29.40
C GLU A 611 16.28 55.79 -30.78
N ALA A 612 15.48 56.15 -31.81
CA ALA A 612 15.98 56.46 -33.14
C ALA A 612 16.96 57.66 -33.10
N LEU A 613 16.61 58.75 -32.43
CA LEU A 613 17.48 59.91 -32.22
C LEU A 613 18.77 59.53 -31.49
N GLY A 614 18.67 58.69 -30.46
CA GLY A 614 19.82 58.18 -29.71
C GLY A 614 20.75 57.30 -30.56
N LYS A 615 20.19 56.45 -31.42
CA LYS A 615 20.95 55.63 -32.39
C LYS A 615 21.63 56.51 -33.44
N MET A 616 20.93 57.51 -33.98
CA MET A 616 21.52 58.47 -34.92
C MET A 616 22.69 59.23 -34.29
N ALA A 617 22.54 59.71 -33.05
CA ALA A 617 23.61 60.38 -32.32
C ALA A 617 24.83 59.47 -32.11
N LYS A 618 24.60 58.20 -31.75
CA LYS A 618 25.69 57.20 -31.61
C LYS A 618 26.37 56.92 -32.95
N VAL A 619 25.62 56.72 -34.04
CA VAL A 619 26.17 56.50 -35.37
C VAL A 619 27.00 57.70 -35.81
N HIS A 620 26.48 58.91 -35.64
CA HIS A 620 27.21 60.14 -35.94
C HIS A 620 28.52 60.25 -35.14
N ALA A 621 28.49 59.94 -33.84
CA ALA A 621 29.69 59.99 -33.00
C ALA A 621 30.78 58.98 -33.44
N HIS A 622 30.40 57.82 -33.98
CA HIS A 622 31.34 56.78 -34.42
C HIS A 622 31.80 56.94 -35.88
N GLN A 623 30.92 57.39 -36.77
CA GLN A 623 31.13 57.37 -38.22
C GLN A 623 31.24 58.77 -38.84
N GLY A 624 30.87 59.83 -38.10
CA GLY A 624 30.89 61.21 -38.58
C GLY A 624 29.76 61.58 -39.56
N SER A 625 28.95 60.61 -39.99
CA SER A 625 27.77 60.83 -40.83
C SER A 625 26.64 59.88 -40.46
N VAL A 626 25.41 60.28 -40.78
CA VAL A 626 24.20 59.46 -40.62
C VAL A 626 23.47 59.45 -41.95
N SER A 627 22.97 58.30 -42.38
CA SER A 627 22.10 58.20 -43.56
C SER A 627 20.97 57.22 -43.30
N PHE A 628 19.80 57.50 -43.86
CA PHE A 628 18.68 56.58 -43.93
C PHE A 628 18.90 55.59 -45.08
N ARG A 629 18.31 54.40 -44.99
CA ARG A 629 18.50 53.38 -46.05
C ARG A 629 17.83 53.79 -47.36
N ASN A 630 16.75 54.58 -47.27
CA ASN A 630 16.02 55.10 -48.41
C ASN A 630 15.29 56.39 -48.03
N GLU A 631 14.73 57.03 -49.05
CA GLU A 631 14.10 58.34 -48.92
C GLU A 631 12.72 58.28 -48.25
N ASP A 632 12.05 57.14 -48.30
CA ASP A 632 10.75 56.94 -47.64
C ASP A 632 10.91 56.87 -46.10
N GLN A 633 11.95 56.21 -45.61
CA GLN A 633 12.30 56.21 -44.18
C GLN A 633 12.65 57.61 -43.67
N ALA A 634 13.32 58.42 -44.49
CA ALA A 634 13.61 59.81 -44.15
C ALA A 634 12.31 60.64 -44.05
N ARG A 635 11.32 60.40 -44.94
CA ARG A 635 10.01 61.07 -44.88
C ARG A 635 9.20 60.66 -43.65
N ASP A 636 9.11 59.36 -43.37
CA ASP A 636 8.35 58.84 -42.24
C ASP A 636 8.93 59.40 -40.91
N PHE A 637 10.25 59.41 -40.78
CA PHE A 637 10.94 59.99 -39.63
C PHE A 637 10.63 61.49 -39.44
N VAL A 638 10.53 62.24 -40.54
CA VAL A 638 10.22 63.68 -40.51
C VAL A 638 8.80 63.95 -40.07
N GLU A 639 7.84 63.20 -40.59
CA GLU A 639 6.44 63.36 -40.21
C GLU A 639 6.25 63.03 -38.72
N GLU A 640 6.89 61.98 -38.22
CA GLU A 640 6.88 61.63 -36.80
C GLU A 640 7.56 62.72 -35.93
N MET A 641 8.68 63.28 -36.39
CA MET A 641 9.33 64.43 -35.71
C MET A 641 8.41 65.66 -35.64
N LYS A 642 7.70 65.98 -36.74
CA LYS A 642 6.79 67.12 -36.80
C LYS A 642 5.54 66.92 -35.93
N GLU A 643 4.98 65.71 -35.92
CA GLU A 643 3.82 65.37 -35.11
C GLU A 643 4.14 65.53 -33.61
N ARG A 644 5.35 65.11 -33.21
CA ARG A 644 5.76 65.08 -31.81
C ARG A 644 6.30 66.40 -31.27
N TYR A 645 7.14 67.07 -32.04
CA TYR A 645 7.91 68.25 -31.62
C TYR A 645 7.48 69.54 -32.33
N GLY A 646 6.50 69.45 -33.23
CA GLY A 646 5.94 70.57 -33.98
C GLY A 646 6.51 70.74 -35.39
N ALA A 647 5.72 71.33 -36.28
CA ALA A 647 6.01 71.44 -37.72
C ALA A 647 7.35 72.13 -38.07
N ASN A 648 7.92 72.92 -37.17
CA ASN A 648 9.16 73.67 -37.38
C ASN A 648 10.41 73.02 -36.75
N VAL A 649 10.28 71.86 -36.09
CA VAL A 649 11.37 71.25 -35.30
C VAL A 649 12.68 71.11 -36.07
N LEU A 650 12.64 70.71 -37.35
CA LEU A 650 13.85 70.53 -38.16
C LEU A 650 14.50 71.86 -38.56
N LYS A 651 13.71 72.92 -38.75
CA LYS A 651 14.23 74.28 -38.99
C LYS A 651 14.82 74.89 -37.72
N ASP A 652 14.22 74.59 -36.57
CA ASP A 652 14.74 75.00 -35.26
C ASP A 652 16.05 74.28 -34.95
N ILE A 653 16.11 72.96 -35.17
CA ILE A 653 17.34 72.17 -35.07
C ILE A 653 18.41 72.74 -36.01
N ALA A 654 18.10 73.01 -37.29
CA ALA A 654 19.04 73.62 -38.22
C ALA A 654 19.49 75.06 -37.84
N ALA A 655 18.72 75.74 -36.96
CA ALA A 655 19.09 77.03 -36.38
C ALA A 655 19.91 76.90 -35.09
N GLY A 656 20.14 75.68 -34.58
CA GLY A 656 20.81 75.41 -33.30
C GLY A 656 19.87 75.42 -32.09
N ARG A 657 18.55 75.57 -32.30
CA ARG A 657 17.53 75.55 -31.27
C ARG A 657 17.07 74.11 -31.02
N THR A 658 17.33 73.59 -29.82
CA THR A 658 17.01 72.20 -29.44
C THR A 658 15.96 72.11 -28.34
N GLU A 659 15.31 73.23 -28.00
CA GLU A 659 14.35 73.35 -26.90
C GLU A 659 13.13 72.45 -27.11
N ALA A 660 12.70 72.24 -28.36
CA ALA A 660 11.60 71.35 -28.69
C ALA A 660 11.86 69.90 -28.23
N LEU A 661 13.12 69.44 -28.27
CA LEU A 661 13.51 68.10 -27.83
C LEU A 661 13.58 67.96 -26.31
N ALA A 662 13.54 69.07 -25.55
CA ALA A 662 13.62 69.04 -24.08
C ALA A 662 12.41 68.36 -23.42
N LYS A 663 11.30 68.24 -24.17
CA LYS A 663 10.11 67.49 -23.76
C LYS A 663 10.43 66.02 -23.44
N ASP A 664 11.33 65.40 -24.22
CA ASP A 664 11.67 63.98 -24.07
C ASP A 664 13.13 63.73 -23.69
N VAL A 665 14.02 64.72 -23.89
CA VAL A 665 15.47 64.61 -23.61
C VAL A 665 15.92 65.79 -22.74
N PRO A 666 15.92 65.65 -21.40
CA PRO A 666 16.25 66.73 -20.48
C PRO A 666 17.70 67.24 -20.53
N ASP A 667 18.65 66.38 -20.92
CA ASP A 667 20.08 66.71 -20.99
C ASP A 667 20.42 67.59 -22.21
N PRO A 668 20.94 68.83 -22.02
CA PRO A 668 21.28 69.73 -23.11
C PRO A 668 22.41 69.25 -24.04
N ALA A 669 23.38 68.47 -23.54
CA ALA A 669 24.47 67.94 -24.34
C ALA A 669 23.99 66.77 -25.22
N VAL A 670 23.12 65.92 -24.68
CA VAL A 670 22.49 64.82 -25.44
C VAL A 670 21.59 65.37 -26.55
N ARG A 671 20.79 66.41 -26.25
CA ARG A 671 19.98 67.10 -27.28
C ARG A 671 20.82 67.67 -28.40
N ALA A 672 21.95 68.30 -28.07
CA ALA A 672 22.87 68.84 -29.07
C ALA A 672 23.46 67.74 -29.97
N ALA A 673 23.85 66.60 -29.40
CA ALA A 673 24.37 65.47 -30.17
C ALA A 673 23.31 64.87 -31.12
N MET A 674 22.07 64.72 -30.67
CA MET A 674 20.95 64.27 -31.51
C MET A 674 20.64 65.26 -32.63
N ALA A 675 20.64 66.56 -32.33
CA ALA A 675 20.40 67.62 -33.31
C ALA A 675 21.46 67.63 -34.43
N VAL A 676 22.74 67.46 -34.07
CA VAL A 676 23.84 67.35 -35.04
C VAL A 676 23.67 66.11 -35.94
N ALA A 677 23.28 64.98 -35.36
CA ALA A 677 23.05 63.76 -36.13
C ALA A 677 21.88 63.89 -37.14
N VAL A 678 20.80 64.57 -36.76
CA VAL A 678 19.66 64.86 -37.65
C VAL A 678 20.08 65.80 -38.79
N VAL A 679 20.87 66.85 -38.49
CA VAL A 679 21.42 67.76 -39.53
C VAL A 679 22.38 67.02 -40.46
N SER A 680 23.20 66.11 -39.93
CA SER A 680 24.11 65.27 -40.72
C SER A 680 23.34 64.38 -41.70
N ALA A 681 22.24 63.77 -41.26
CA ALA A 681 21.36 62.99 -42.14
C ALA A 681 20.70 63.81 -43.25
N ALA A 682 20.44 65.09 -43.01
CA ALA A 682 19.80 65.97 -43.99
C ALA A 682 20.72 66.34 -45.18
N LYS A 683 22.02 66.05 -45.08
CA LYS A 683 22.97 66.25 -46.19
C LYS A 683 22.75 65.23 -47.31
N GLU A 684 22.41 64.00 -46.94
CA GLU A 684 22.21 62.88 -47.87
C GLU A 684 20.74 62.69 -48.25
N HIS A 685 19.80 63.20 -47.44
CA HIS A 685 18.36 63.00 -47.62
C HIS A 685 17.59 64.33 -47.66
N PRO A 686 17.33 64.89 -48.86
CA PRO A 686 16.56 66.12 -49.03
C PRO A 686 15.14 66.07 -48.44
N SER A 687 14.56 64.87 -48.29
CA SER A 687 13.23 64.70 -47.70
C SER A 687 13.18 65.03 -46.20
N LEU A 688 14.32 65.26 -45.56
CA LEU A 688 14.39 65.87 -44.22
C LEU A 688 14.02 67.36 -44.21
N GLY A 689 13.70 67.96 -45.36
CA GLY A 689 13.19 69.33 -45.44
C GLY A 689 14.26 70.43 -45.32
N LEU A 690 15.53 70.05 -45.41
CA LEU A 690 16.68 70.94 -45.56
C LEU A 690 17.40 70.57 -46.85
N SER A 691 17.86 71.56 -47.61
CA SER A 691 18.81 71.30 -48.69
C SER A 691 20.19 70.93 -48.15
N ALA A 692 20.99 70.21 -48.93
CA ALA A 692 22.37 69.84 -48.55
C ALA A 692 23.22 71.07 -48.15
N HIS A 693 23.03 72.21 -48.83
CA HIS A 693 23.70 73.46 -48.51
C HIS A 693 23.20 74.05 -47.17
N GLU A 694 21.91 73.97 -46.86
CA GLU A 694 21.36 74.42 -45.57
C GLU A 694 21.83 73.54 -44.42
N ALA A 695 21.90 72.23 -44.64
CA ALA A 695 22.40 71.26 -43.67
C ALA A 695 23.90 71.47 -43.37
N GLU A 696 24.73 71.67 -44.40
CA GLU A 696 26.16 71.97 -44.22
C GLU A 696 26.39 73.31 -43.49
N ALA A 697 25.59 74.34 -43.82
CA ALA A 697 25.61 75.61 -43.11
C ALA A 697 25.16 75.48 -41.65
N ALA A 698 24.22 74.59 -41.35
CA ALA A 698 23.77 74.30 -39.98
C ALA A 698 24.82 73.54 -39.18
N GLU A 699 25.46 72.53 -39.77
CA GLU A 699 26.52 71.74 -39.14
C GLU A 699 27.71 72.62 -38.74
N ARG A 700 28.19 73.48 -39.66
CA ARG A 700 29.28 74.43 -39.36
C ARG A 700 28.93 75.41 -38.24
N ARG A 701 27.67 75.85 -38.16
CA ARG A 701 27.17 76.70 -37.08
C ARG A 701 27.14 75.96 -35.74
N MET A 702 26.69 74.71 -35.72
CA MET A 702 26.66 73.88 -34.52
C MET A 702 28.06 73.56 -33.99
N VAL A 703 29.02 73.29 -34.88
CA VAL A 703 30.44 73.08 -34.50
C VAL A 703 31.04 74.37 -33.92
N ALA A 704 30.77 75.53 -34.52
CA ALA A 704 31.22 76.81 -33.98
C ALA A 704 30.59 77.15 -32.62
N GLN A 705 29.31 76.82 -32.42
CA GLN A 705 28.61 77.00 -31.14
C GLN A 705 29.14 76.06 -30.06
N ALA A 706 29.44 74.80 -30.39
CA ALA A 706 30.07 73.84 -29.48
C ALA A 706 31.48 74.30 -29.04
N ALA A 707 32.26 74.90 -29.95
CA ALA A 707 33.57 75.45 -29.63
C ALA A 707 33.52 76.74 -28.78
N SER A 708 32.39 77.45 -28.77
CA SER A 708 32.18 78.69 -28.00
C SER A 708 31.64 78.49 -26.58
N ARG A 709 31.30 77.26 -26.18
CA ARG A 709 30.81 76.92 -24.84
C ARG A 709 31.99 76.71 -23.87
N PRO A 710 32.11 77.49 -22.76
CA PRO A 710 33.11 77.22 -21.74
C PRO A 710 32.82 75.89 -21.01
N PRO A 711 33.84 75.13 -20.56
CA PRO A 711 33.62 73.91 -19.78
C PRO A 711 32.96 74.24 -18.44
N GLU A 712 31.78 73.66 -18.17
CA GLU A 712 31.05 73.75 -16.90
C GLU A 712 31.72 72.91 -15.80
N HIS A 713 32.90 73.32 -15.38
CA HIS A 713 33.53 72.89 -14.12
C HIS A 713 34.23 74.07 -13.45
N ALA A 714 33.48 75.12 -13.08
CA ALA A 714 34.00 76.20 -12.23
C ALA A 714 32.91 77.04 -11.52
N ARG A 715 31.83 76.43 -11.06
CA ARG A 715 30.97 77.01 -9.99
C ARG A 715 30.62 75.94 -8.97
N ALA A 716 31.65 75.33 -8.40
CA ALA A 716 31.53 74.71 -7.08
C ALA A 716 31.46 75.84 -6.05
N TYR A 717 30.35 75.88 -5.34
CA TYR A 717 30.10 76.52 -4.05
C TYR A 717 31.37 76.93 -3.29
N ALA A 718 31.66 78.23 -3.30
CA ALA A 718 32.47 78.93 -2.31
C ALA A 718 31.58 79.96 -1.61
N HIS A 719 30.73 79.46 -0.71
CA HIS A 719 30.05 80.10 0.42
C HIS A 719 29.23 78.92 1.02
N ASP A 720 29.45 78.43 2.24
CA ASP A 720 29.55 79.19 3.47
C ASP A 720 30.24 78.36 4.57
N ARG A 721 31.26 78.94 5.22
CA ARG A 721 31.72 78.56 6.56
C ARG A 721 31.32 79.73 7.44
N ASN A 722 30.27 79.58 8.23
CA ASN A 722 30.18 80.04 9.62
C ASN A 722 28.73 79.94 10.13
N GLN A 723 28.51 79.05 11.10
CA GLN A 723 27.72 79.20 12.34
C GLN A 723 27.37 77.78 12.81
N ASP A 724 28.13 77.22 13.74
CA ASP A 724 28.01 77.39 15.20
C ASP A 724 26.79 76.67 15.79
N ARG A 725 27.12 75.72 16.69
CA ARG A 725 26.55 75.47 18.02
C ARG A 725 25.08 75.04 18.17
N GLU A 726 24.96 73.98 18.99
CA GLU A 726 23.82 73.63 19.87
C GLU A 726 22.55 73.11 19.18
N PHE A 727 22.36 71.79 19.12
CA PHE A 727 21.61 70.96 20.11
C PHE A 727 21.60 69.49 19.66
#